data_AF-D3UFL8-F1
#
_entry.id   AF-D3UFL8-F1
#
_cell.length_a   1.000
_cell.length_b   1.000
_cell.length_c   1.000
_cell.angle_alpha   90.00
_cell.angle_beta   90.00
_cell.angle_gamma   90.00
#
_symmetry.space_group_name_H-M   'P 1'
#
loop_
_entity.id
_entity.type
_entity.pdbx_description
1 polymer ?
#
loop_
_entity_poly.entity_id
_entity_poly.type
_entity_poly.pdbx_seq_one_letter_code
_entity_poly.pdbx_strand_id
1 'polypeptide(L)'
;MIRTLGIDIGIASIGWAVIEGEYTDKGLENKEIVASGVRVFTKAENPKNKESLALPRTLARSARRRNARKKGRIQQVKHYLSKALGLDLECFVQGEKLATLFQTSKDFLSPWELRERALYRVLDKEELARVILHIAKRRGYDDITYGVEDNDSGKIKKAIAENSKRIKEEQCKTIGEMMYKLYFQKSLNVRNKKESYNRCVGRSELREELKTIFQIQQELKSPWVNEELIYKLLGNPDAQSKQEREGLIFYQRPLKGFGDKIGKCSHIKKGENSPYRACKHAPSAEEFVALTKSINFLKNLTNRHGLCFSQEDMCVYLGKILQEAQKNEKGLTYSKLKLLLDLPSDFEFLGLDYSGKNPEKAVFLSLPSTFKLNKITQDRKTQDKIANILGANKDWEAILKELESLQLSKEQIQTIKDAKLNFSKHINLSLEALYHLLPLMREGKRYDEGVEILQERGIFSKPQPKNRQLLPPLSELAKEESYFDIPNPVLRRALSEFRKVVNALLEKYGGFHYFHIELTRDVCKAKSARMQLEKINKKNKSENDAASQLLEVLGLPNTYNNRLKCKLWKQQEEYCLYSGEKITIDHLKDQRALQIDHAFPLSRSLDDSQSNKVLCLTSSNQEKSNKTPYEWLGSDEKKWDMYVGRVYSSNFSPSKKRKLTQKNFKERNEEDFLARNLVDTGYIGRVTKEYIKHSLSFLPLPDGKKEHIRIISGSMTSTMRSFWGVQEKNRDHHLHHAQDAIIIACIEPSMIQKYTTYLKDKETHRLKSHQKAQILREGDHKLSLRWPMSNFKDKIQESIQNIIPSHHVSHKVTGELHQETVRTKEFYYQAFGGEEGVKKALKFGKIREINQGIVDNGAMVRVDIFKSKDKGKFYAVPIYTYDFAIGKLPNKAIVQGKKNGIIKDWLEMDENYEFCFSLFKNDCIKIQTKEMQEAVLAIYKSTNSAKATIELEHLSKYALKNEDEEKMFTDTDKEKNKTMTRESCGIQGLKVFQKVKLSVLGEVLEHKPRNRQNIALKTTPKHV
;
A
#
# COMPACT_ATOMS: atom_id res chain seq x y z
N MET A 1 -27.10 24.11 21.41
CA MET A 1 -27.05 22.99 20.44
C MET A 1 -25.62 22.63 20.12
N ILE A 2 -25.25 21.36 20.29
CA ILE A 2 -23.94 20.80 19.92
C ILE A 2 -24.10 20.03 18.62
N ARG A 3 -23.09 20.16 17.76
CA ARG A 3 -23.02 19.51 16.45
C ARG A 3 -21.81 18.59 16.36
N THR A 4 -22.07 17.33 16.04
CA THR A 4 -21.08 16.27 15.94
C THR A 4 -21.05 15.70 14.54
N LEU A 5 -19.85 15.63 13.96
CA LEU A 5 -19.59 14.99 12.67
C LEU A 5 -19.01 13.59 12.87
N GLY A 6 -19.77 12.56 12.52
CA GLY A 6 -19.32 11.17 12.47
C GLY A 6 -18.82 10.80 11.08
N ILE A 7 -17.65 10.15 10.99
CA ILE A 7 -17.04 9.76 9.71
C ILE A 7 -16.46 8.35 9.80
N ASP A 8 -16.83 7.48 8.87
CA ASP A 8 -16.20 6.17 8.65
C ASP A 8 -15.34 6.20 7.38
N ILE A 9 -14.01 6.10 7.53
CA ILE A 9 -13.05 6.15 6.43
C ILE A 9 -12.65 4.73 6.00
N GLY A 10 -13.24 4.28 4.90
CA GLY A 10 -12.93 3.05 4.18
C GLY A 10 -11.83 3.21 3.11
N ILE A 11 -11.47 2.09 2.49
CA ILE A 11 -10.46 2.06 1.41
C ILE A 11 -11.02 2.61 0.08
N ALA A 12 -12.33 2.52 -0.11
CA ALA A 12 -13.03 2.88 -1.35
C ALA A 12 -14.35 3.62 -1.08
N SER A 13 -14.58 4.02 0.17
CA SER A 13 -15.83 4.59 0.65
C SER A 13 -15.57 5.48 1.85
N ILE A 14 -16.37 6.53 2.01
CA ILE A 14 -16.45 7.34 3.22
C ILE A 14 -17.93 7.44 3.59
N GLY A 15 -18.29 6.94 4.77
CA GLY A 15 -19.57 7.24 5.39
C GLY A 15 -19.46 8.53 6.19
N TRP A 16 -20.50 9.35 6.20
CA TRP A 16 -20.57 10.56 7.02
C TRP A 16 -21.97 10.74 7.61
N ALA A 17 -22.04 11.36 8.79
CA ALA A 17 -23.28 11.72 9.46
C ALA A 17 -23.12 13.00 10.30
N VAL A 18 -24.14 13.83 10.30
CA VAL A 18 -24.26 15.02 11.13
C VAL A 18 -25.33 14.76 12.18
N ILE A 19 -24.95 14.82 13.45
CA ILE A 19 -25.84 14.71 14.60
C ILE A 19 -25.85 16.03 15.34
N GLU A 20 -27.03 16.49 15.72
CA GLU A 20 -27.21 17.62 16.63
C GLU A 20 -27.89 17.16 17.92
N GLY A 21 -27.65 17.87 19.02
CA GLY A 21 -28.35 17.65 20.28
C GLY A 21 -28.11 18.76 21.30
N GLU A 22 -28.89 18.76 22.36
CA GLU A 22 -28.86 19.77 23.41
C GLU A 22 -27.78 19.43 24.44
N TYR A 23 -27.02 20.43 24.88
CA TYR A 23 -25.98 20.23 25.89
C TYR A 23 -26.58 20.38 27.29
N THR A 24 -26.47 19.33 28.10
CA THR A 24 -26.91 19.31 29.50
C THR A 24 -25.78 18.86 30.41
N ASP A 25 -25.98 19.00 31.73
CA ASP A 25 -25.01 18.53 32.74
C ASP A 25 -24.75 17.01 32.68
N LYS A 26 -25.66 16.25 32.03
CA LYS A 26 -25.57 14.79 31.85
C LYS A 26 -25.00 14.38 30.48
N GLY A 27 -24.63 15.34 29.63
CA GLY A 27 -24.09 15.12 28.28
C GLY A 27 -24.99 15.69 27.17
N LEU A 28 -24.88 15.16 25.94
CA LEU A 28 -25.85 15.51 24.90
C LEU A 28 -27.16 14.74 25.11
N GLU A 29 -28.26 15.48 25.17
CA GLU A 29 -29.63 14.94 25.14
C GLU A 29 -30.38 15.38 23.87
N ASN A 30 -31.57 14.84 23.64
CA ASN A 30 -32.44 15.20 22.50
C ASN A 30 -31.73 15.15 21.13
N LYS A 31 -30.97 14.07 20.89
CA LYS A 31 -30.18 13.93 19.66
C LYS A 31 -31.05 13.68 18.43
N GLU A 32 -30.65 14.27 17.31
CA GLU A 32 -31.28 14.11 16.01
C GLU A 32 -30.27 13.80 14.90
N ILE A 33 -30.66 12.96 13.95
CA ILE A 33 -29.89 12.71 12.72
C ILE A 33 -30.26 13.79 11.70
N VAL A 34 -29.44 14.83 11.58
CA VAL A 34 -29.68 15.94 10.64
C VAL A 34 -29.48 15.49 9.20
N ALA A 35 -28.40 14.75 8.93
CA ALA A 35 -28.11 14.20 7.60
C ALA A 35 -27.09 13.08 7.67
N SER A 36 -27.13 12.17 6.70
CA SER A 36 -26.09 11.15 6.50
C SER A 36 -25.87 10.86 5.01
N GLY A 37 -24.74 10.25 4.67
CA GLY A 37 -24.46 9.90 3.29
C GLY A 37 -23.19 9.06 3.10
N VAL A 38 -22.97 8.65 1.85
CA VAL A 38 -21.82 7.83 1.46
C VAL A 38 -21.16 8.37 0.21
N ARG A 39 -19.82 8.52 0.27
CA ARG A 39 -18.97 8.86 -0.86
C ARG A 39 -18.13 7.65 -1.28
N VAL A 40 -18.40 7.10 -2.46
CA VAL A 40 -17.69 5.95 -3.04
C VAL A 40 -16.65 6.39 -4.05
N PHE A 41 -15.45 5.82 -3.99
CA PHE A 41 -14.35 6.14 -4.89
C PHE A 41 -13.53 4.91 -5.27
N THR A 42 -12.84 5.00 -6.41
CA THR A 42 -12.01 3.88 -6.87
C THR A 42 -10.80 3.69 -5.97
N LYS A 43 -10.49 2.45 -5.61
CA LYS A 43 -9.28 2.11 -4.86
C LYS A 43 -8.03 2.53 -5.64
N ALA A 44 -7.02 3.09 -4.96
CA ALA A 44 -5.78 3.56 -5.61
C ALA A 44 -4.74 2.44 -5.85
N GLU A 45 -5.20 1.22 -6.14
CA GLU A 45 -4.35 0.06 -6.43
C GLU A 45 -5.04 -0.86 -7.44
N ASN A 46 -4.27 -1.76 -8.04
CA ASN A 46 -4.81 -2.78 -8.93
C ASN A 46 -5.65 -3.79 -8.12
N PRO A 47 -6.93 -4.04 -8.49
CA PRO A 47 -7.81 -4.95 -7.75
C PRO A 47 -7.29 -6.39 -7.66
N LYS A 48 -6.58 -6.89 -8.68
CA LYS A 48 -6.11 -8.29 -8.75
C LYS A 48 -4.89 -8.54 -7.87
N ASN A 49 -3.87 -7.68 -7.99
CA ASN A 49 -2.56 -7.91 -7.36
C ASN A 49 -2.19 -6.88 -6.27
N LYS A 50 -3.06 -5.90 -6.01
CA LYS A 50 -2.91 -4.83 -5.00
C LYS A 50 -1.68 -3.95 -5.15
N GLU A 51 -1.08 -3.92 -6.35
CA GLU A 51 0.05 -3.07 -6.66
C GLU A 51 -0.38 -1.63 -6.91
N SER A 52 0.55 -0.70 -6.71
CA SER A 52 0.31 0.71 -7.01
C SER A 52 -0.06 0.91 -8.48
N LEU A 53 -1.09 1.71 -8.75
CA LEU A 53 -1.45 2.12 -10.10
C LEU A 53 -0.31 2.89 -10.83
N ALA A 54 0.70 3.37 -10.08
CA ALA A 54 1.88 4.03 -10.63
C ALA A 54 2.99 3.06 -11.06
N LEU A 55 2.95 1.78 -10.65
CA LEU A 55 3.98 0.80 -10.97
C LEU A 55 4.03 0.50 -12.48
N PRO A 56 2.91 0.20 -13.17
CA PRO A 56 2.92 -0.02 -14.63
C PRO A 56 3.50 1.17 -15.39
N ARG A 57 3.12 2.41 -15.00
CA ARG A 57 3.68 3.64 -15.58
C ARG A 57 5.20 3.73 -15.39
N THR A 58 5.70 3.33 -14.21
CA THR A 58 7.13 3.38 -13.88
C THR A 58 7.91 2.36 -14.69
N LEU A 59 7.41 1.13 -14.81
CA LEU A 59 7.99 0.06 -15.63
C LEU A 59 8.02 0.46 -17.11
N ALA A 60 6.90 0.96 -17.64
CA ALA A 60 6.82 1.43 -19.03
C ALA A 60 7.79 2.59 -19.31
N ARG A 61 7.92 3.55 -18.38
CA ARG A 61 8.91 4.63 -18.48
C ARG A 61 10.35 4.10 -18.49
N SER A 62 10.64 3.11 -17.64
CA SER A 62 11.95 2.46 -17.60
C SER A 62 12.27 1.75 -18.91
N ALA A 63 11.32 0.97 -19.44
CA ALA A 63 11.43 0.28 -20.72
C ALA A 63 11.64 1.25 -21.88
N ARG A 64 10.87 2.35 -21.96
CA ARG A 64 11.06 3.41 -22.98
C ARG A 64 12.46 4.00 -22.93
N ARG A 65 12.96 4.37 -21.74
CA ARG A 65 14.32 4.90 -21.57
C ARG A 65 15.38 3.89 -21.97
N ARG A 66 15.24 2.62 -21.58
CA ARG A 66 16.16 1.54 -21.95
C ARG A 66 16.21 1.35 -23.47
N ASN A 67 15.04 1.31 -24.13
CA ASN A 67 14.93 1.14 -25.58
C ASN A 67 15.49 2.36 -26.33
N ALA A 68 15.15 3.58 -25.92
CA ALA A 68 15.68 4.81 -26.52
C ALA A 68 17.21 4.90 -26.40
N ARG A 69 17.76 4.59 -25.22
CA ARG A 69 19.22 4.57 -24.99
C ARG A 69 19.91 3.47 -25.81
N LYS A 70 19.30 2.29 -25.91
CA LYS A 70 19.81 1.20 -26.76
C LYS A 70 19.81 1.64 -28.23
N LYS A 71 18.72 2.25 -28.72
CA LYS A 71 18.63 2.77 -30.09
C LYS A 71 19.69 3.85 -30.34
N GLY A 72 19.79 4.85 -29.46
CA GLY A 72 20.78 5.92 -29.56
C GLY A 72 22.21 5.41 -29.55
N ARG A 73 22.56 4.48 -28.65
CA ARG A 73 23.89 3.84 -28.64
C ARG A 73 24.18 3.13 -29.96
N ILE A 74 23.24 2.31 -30.44
CA ILE A 74 23.45 1.57 -31.69
C ILE A 74 23.58 2.51 -32.89
N GLN A 75 22.83 3.61 -32.92
CA GLN A 75 23.01 4.64 -33.93
C GLN A 75 24.39 5.28 -33.83
N GLN A 76 24.85 5.68 -32.65
CA GLN A 76 26.19 6.25 -32.46
C GLN A 76 27.30 5.30 -32.93
N VAL A 77 27.21 4.01 -32.57
CA VAL A 77 28.18 3.00 -33.02
C VAL A 77 28.10 2.82 -34.54
N LYS A 78 26.90 2.78 -35.14
CA LYS A 78 26.75 2.71 -36.61
C LYS A 78 27.40 3.90 -37.34
N HIS A 79 27.15 5.13 -36.89
CA HIS A 79 27.76 6.32 -37.49
C HIS A 79 29.28 6.30 -37.36
N TYR A 80 29.78 5.90 -36.18
CA TYR A 80 31.20 5.79 -35.94
C TYR A 80 31.85 4.73 -36.85
N LEU A 81 31.28 3.53 -36.92
CA LEU A 81 31.81 2.44 -37.76
C LEU A 81 31.74 2.76 -39.25
N SER A 82 30.68 3.43 -39.71
CA SER A 82 30.56 3.90 -41.09
C SER A 82 31.75 4.79 -41.49
N LYS A 83 32.07 5.78 -40.64
CA LYS A 83 33.22 6.67 -40.85
C LYS A 83 34.55 5.93 -40.71
N ALA A 84 34.72 5.13 -39.66
CA ALA A 84 35.99 4.50 -39.33
C ALA A 84 36.38 3.35 -40.28
N LEU A 85 35.40 2.65 -40.86
CA LEU A 85 35.63 1.48 -41.72
C LEU A 85 35.35 1.76 -43.21
N GLY A 86 35.00 3.01 -43.58
CA GLY A 86 34.64 3.34 -44.96
C GLY A 86 33.45 2.52 -45.47
N LEU A 87 32.41 2.42 -44.64
CA LEU A 87 31.18 1.70 -44.94
C LEU A 87 30.06 2.71 -45.17
N ASP A 88 29.21 2.47 -46.15
CA ASP A 88 28.09 3.36 -46.45
C ASP A 88 27.11 3.43 -45.27
N LEU A 89 26.80 4.66 -44.83
CA LEU A 89 25.89 4.92 -43.71
C LEU A 89 24.46 4.51 -44.06
N GLU A 90 24.03 4.65 -45.31
CA GLU A 90 22.68 4.27 -45.74
C GLU A 90 22.46 2.77 -45.57
N CYS A 91 23.47 1.95 -45.84
CA CYS A 91 23.50 0.52 -45.54
C CYS A 91 23.32 0.18 -44.05
N PHE A 92 23.58 1.10 -43.12
CA PHE A 92 23.33 0.91 -41.68
C PHE A 92 22.02 1.53 -41.19
N VAL A 93 21.53 2.60 -41.81
CA VAL A 93 20.47 3.46 -41.26
C VAL A 93 19.09 3.21 -41.88
N GLN A 94 18.97 2.29 -42.85
CA GLN A 94 17.67 1.89 -43.43
C GLN A 94 16.57 1.72 -42.36
N GLY A 95 15.46 2.42 -42.60
CA GLY A 95 14.34 2.58 -41.66
C GLY A 95 13.59 1.28 -41.36
N GLU A 96 12.56 0.97 -42.15
CA GLU A 96 11.66 -0.18 -41.92
C GLU A 96 12.19 -1.52 -42.45
N LYS A 97 13.20 -1.51 -43.32
CA LYS A 97 13.83 -2.72 -43.88
C LYS A 97 15.07 -3.12 -43.09
N LEU A 98 15.34 -4.42 -43.04
CA LEU A 98 16.58 -4.94 -42.49
C LEU A 98 17.73 -4.47 -43.37
N ALA A 99 18.63 -3.66 -42.80
CA ALA A 99 19.85 -3.18 -43.45
C ALA A 99 20.56 -4.32 -44.22
N THR A 100 21.05 -4.02 -45.42
CA THR A 100 21.63 -4.98 -46.38
C THR A 100 22.70 -5.86 -45.73
N LEU A 101 23.53 -5.26 -44.88
CA LEU A 101 24.57 -5.93 -44.06
C LEU A 101 24.06 -7.06 -43.15
N PHE A 102 22.76 -7.11 -42.87
CA PHE A 102 22.13 -8.11 -42.01
C PHE A 102 21.20 -9.07 -42.78
N GLN A 103 21.10 -8.96 -44.11
CA GLN A 103 20.33 -9.87 -44.94
C GLN A 103 21.05 -11.23 -45.04
N THR A 104 20.32 -12.31 -44.79
CA THR A 104 20.85 -13.69 -44.78
C THR A 104 20.92 -14.28 -46.19
N SER A 105 22.12 -14.74 -46.60
CA SER A 105 22.40 -15.56 -47.79
C SER A 105 23.07 -16.89 -47.40
N LYS A 106 23.34 -17.79 -48.35
CA LYS A 106 24.09 -19.05 -48.08
C LYS A 106 25.52 -18.80 -47.58
N ASP A 107 26.12 -17.67 -47.94
CA ASP A 107 27.46 -17.24 -47.50
C ASP A 107 27.43 -16.40 -46.20
N PHE A 108 26.27 -16.26 -45.55
CA PHE A 108 26.08 -15.40 -44.40
C PHE A 108 26.47 -16.09 -43.08
N LEU A 109 27.68 -15.80 -42.59
CA LEU A 109 28.12 -16.27 -41.27
C LEU A 109 27.37 -15.57 -40.14
N SER A 110 26.94 -16.30 -39.12
CA SER A 110 26.26 -15.73 -37.96
C SER A 110 27.19 -14.82 -37.14
N PRO A 111 26.71 -13.75 -36.49
CA PRO A 111 27.53 -12.96 -35.57
C PRO A 111 28.16 -13.77 -34.42
N TRP A 112 27.61 -14.93 -34.07
CA TRP A 112 28.24 -15.84 -33.09
C TRP A 112 29.44 -16.57 -33.68
N GLU A 113 29.32 -17.03 -34.92
CA GLU A 113 30.39 -17.67 -35.66
C GLU A 113 31.50 -16.68 -36.01
N LEU A 114 31.15 -15.46 -36.47
CA LEU A 114 32.12 -14.40 -36.73
C LEU A 114 32.92 -14.02 -35.48
N ARG A 115 32.31 -14.04 -34.30
CA ARG A 115 33.02 -13.78 -33.03
C ARG A 115 34.06 -14.85 -32.70
N GLU A 116 33.83 -16.08 -33.12
CA GLU A 116 34.81 -17.16 -32.98
C GLU A 116 35.89 -17.06 -34.05
N ARG A 117 35.50 -16.90 -35.32
CA ARG A 117 36.44 -16.78 -36.45
C ARG A 117 37.35 -15.55 -36.34
N ALA A 118 36.90 -14.48 -35.67
CA ALA A 118 37.72 -13.29 -35.37
C ALA A 118 38.99 -13.60 -34.56
N LEU A 119 39.06 -14.76 -33.90
CA LEU A 119 40.21 -15.20 -33.11
C LEU A 119 41.24 -15.98 -33.93
N TYR A 120 40.93 -16.32 -35.18
CA TYR A 120 41.72 -17.25 -36.00
C TYR A 120 41.96 -16.76 -37.44
N ARG A 121 41.25 -15.73 -37.92
CA ARG A 121 41.50 -15.10 -39.23
C ARG A 121 41.20 -13.61 -39.21
N VAL A 122 41.75 -12.89 -40.19
CA VAL A 122 41.37 -11.50 -40.47
C VAL A 122 39.90 -11.44 -40.89
N LEU A 123 39.13 -10.55 -40.26
CA LEU A 123 37.78 -10.20 -40.68
C LEU A 123 37.82 -9.04 -41.68
N ASP A 124 36.91 -9.05 -42.65
CA ASP A 124 36.68 -7.87 -43.47
C ASP A 124 35.94 -6.77 -42.68
N LYS A 125 35.84 -5.58 -43.29
CA LYS A 125 35.18 -4.43 -42.67
C LYS A 125 33.71 -4.67 -42.31
N GLU A 126 32.98 -5.46 -43.09
CA GLU A 126 31.56 -5.76 -42.87
C GLU A 126 31.37 -6.76 -41.73
N GLU A 127 32.15 -7.84 -41.73
CA GLU A 127 32.21 -8.86 -40.68
C GLU A 127 32.60 -8.25 -39.33
N LEU A 128 33.64 -7.41 -39.31
CA LEU A 128 34.08 -6.70 -38.12
C LEU A 128 32.98 -5.79 -37.57
N ALA A 129 32.32 -5.01 -38.43
CA ALA A 129 31.20 -4.17 -38.04
C ALA A 129 30.04 -4.98 -37.43
N ARG A 130 29.75 -6.18 -37.97
CA ARG A 130 28.70 -7.08 -37.47
C ARG A 130 29.02 -7.62 -36.08
N VAL A 131 30.28 -8.02 -35.84
CA VAL A 131 30.75 -8.45 -34.51
C VAL A 131 30.58 -7.32 -33.48
N ILE A 132 31.06 -6.11 -33.80
CA ILE A 132 30.99 -4.94 -32.92
C ILE A 132 29.52 -4.58 -32.62
N LEU A 133 28.67 -4.52 -33.65
CA LEU A 133 27.25 -4.19 -33.47
C LEU A 133 26.49 -5.25 -32.68
N HIS A 134 26.86 -6.53 -32.82
CA HIS A 134 26.26 -7.61 -32.04
C HIS A 134 26.56 -7.44 -30.53
N ILE A 135 27.82 -7.19 -30.17
CA ILE A 135 28.24 -6.92 -28.79
C ILE A 135 27.60 -5.61 -28.28
N ALA A 136 27.62 -4.54 -29.07
CA ALA A 136 27.01 -3.26 -28.69
C ALA A 136 25.50 -3.37 -28.44
N LYS A 137 24.79 -4.22 -29.19
CA LYS A 137 23.34 -4.46 -29.00
C LYS A 137 23.06 -5.24 -27.72
N ARG A 138 23.99 -6.07 -27.27
CA ARG A 138 23.85 -7.05 -26.18
C ARG A 138 25.03 -7.01 -25.19
N ARG A 139 25.39 -5.82 -24.72
CA ARG A 139 26.58 -5.53 -23.88
C ARG A 139 26.58 -6.07 -22.43
N GLY A 140 25.84 -7.14 -22.14
CA GLY A 140 25.89 -7.82 -20.84
C GLY A 140 25.29 -7.07 -19.66
N TYR A 141 25.24 -7.77 -18.53
CA TYR A 141 24.81 -7.25 -17.22
C TYR A 141 25.97 -6.58 -16.49
N ASP A 142 25.69 -5.54 -15.73
CA ASP A 142 26.67 -4.82 -14.94
C ASP A 142 26.03 -4.37 -13.63
N ASP A 143 26.71 -4.63 -12.51
CA ASP A 143 26.22 -4.23 -11.19
C ASP A 143 26.85 -2.90 -10.78
N ILE A 144 26.10 -1.84 -11.04
CA ILE A 144 26.49 -0.47 -10.69
C ILE A 144 25.95 -0.04 -9.32
N THR A 145 25.35 -0.95 -8.55
CA THR A 145 24.79 -0.63 -7.23
C THR A 145 25.75 -1.02 -6.10
N TYR A 146 26.12 -0.04 -5.28
CA TYR A 146 26.92 -0.28 -4.09
C TYR A 146 26.06 -0.79 -2.93
N GLY A 147 26.40 -1.97 -2.40
CA GLY A 147 25.78 -2.55 -1.20
C GLY A 147 24.35 -3.07 -1.38
N VAL A 148 23.81 -3.13 -2.60
CA VAL A 148 22.44 -3.62 -2.86
C VAL A 148 22.48 -5.01 -3.48
N GLU A 149 21.75 -5.94 -2.88
CA GLU A 149 21.51 -7.27 -3.44
C GLU A 149 20.03 -7.41 -3.78
N ASP A 150 19.71 -7.62 -5.05
CA ASP A 150 18.37 -7.96 -5.53
C ASP A 150 18.28 -9.47 -5.82
N ASN A 151 17.10 -10.06 -5.63
CA ASN A 151 16.87 -11.50 -5.80
C ASN A 151 17.23 -12.00 -7.21
N ASP A 152 16.90 -11.22 -8.24
CA ASP A 152 17.24 -11.57 -9.62
C ASP A 152 18.72 -11.28 -9.94
N SER A 153 19.32 -10.28 -9.29
CA SER A 153 20.75 -10.00 -9.43
C SER A 153 21.60 -11.17 -8.94
N GLY A 154 21.19 -11.87 -7.88
CA GLY A 154 21.87 -13.06 -7.39
C GLY A 154 21.89 -14.20 -8.41
N LYS A 155 20.75 -14.47 -9.06
CA LYS A 155 20.65 -15.49 -10.13
C LYS A 155 21.52 -15.15 -11.33
N ILE A 156 21.51 -13.89 -11.76
CA ILE A 156 22.31 -13.41 -12.88
C ILE A 156 23.81 -13.51 -12.55
N LYS A 157 24.24 -13.02 -11.37
CA LYS A 157 25.64 -13.11 -10.93
C LYS A 157 26.12 -14.55 -10.85
N LYS A 158 25.29 -15.46 -10.33
CA LYS A 158 25.60 -16.90 -10.30
C LYS A 158 25.80 -17.46 -11.70
N ALA A 159 24.90 -17.16 -12.64
CA ALA A 159 25.01 -17.63 -14.01
C ALA A 159 26.24 -17.06 -14.74
N ILE A 160 26.60 -15.80 -14.48
CA ILE A 160 27.82 -15.19 -15.01
C ILE A 160 29.04 -15.94 -14.48
N ALA A 161 29.15 -16.12 -13.16
CA ALA A 161 30.28 -16.84 -12.55
C ALA A 161 30.40 -18.28 -13.07
N GLU A 162 29.28 -18.97 -13.28
CA GLU A 162 29.26 -20.31 -13.88
C GLU A 162 29.75 -20.30 -15.34
N ASN A 163 29.34 -19.30 -16.14
CA ASN A 163 29.85 -19.15 -17.50
C ASN A 163 31.34 -18.80 -17.53
N SER A 164 31.83 -17.94 -16.64
CA SER A 164 33.27 -17.67 -16.52
C SER A 164 34.07 -18.94 -16.20
N LYS A 165 33.51 -19.82 -15.37
CA LYS A 165 34.11 -21.12 -15.06
C LYS A 165 34.15 -22.03 -16.29
N ARG A 166 33.04 -22.12 -17.02
CA ARG A 166 32.94 -22.94 -18.24
C ARG A 166 33.90 -22.51 -19.34
N ILE A 167 34.16 -21.21 -19.51
CA ILE A 167 35.18 -20.73 -20.47
C ILE A 167 36.53 -21.40 -20.20
N LYS A 168 36.91 -21.53 -18.93
CA LYS A 168 38.18 -22.16 -18.51
C LYS A 168 38.13 -23.68 -18.67
N GLU A 169 37.04 -24.32 -18.25
CA GLU A 169 36.87 -25.79 -18.35
C GLU A 169 36.90 -26.27 -19.80
N GLU A 170 36.29 -25.51 -20.71
CA GLU A 170 36.17 -25.84 -22.14
C GLU A 170 37.30 -25.21 -22.98
N GLN A 171 38.34 -24.66 -22.33
CA GLN A 171 39.52 -24.05 -22.96
C GLN A 171 39.21 -23.02 -24.07
N CYS A 172 38.11 -22.27 -23.90
CA CYS A 172 37.75 -21.20 -24.83
C CYS A 172 38.52 -19.91 -24.48
N LYS A 173 38.96 -19.14 -25.49
CA LYS A 173 39.59 -17.83 -25.30
C LYS A 173 38.57 -16.76 -24.90
N THR A 174 37.34 -16.85 -25.41
CA THR A 174 36.29 -15.84 -25.16
C THR A 174 34.91 -16.43 -24.92
N ILE A 175 34.00 -15.62 -24.35
CA ILE A 175 32.59 -16.02 -24.20
C ILE A 175 31.88 -16.20 -25.55
N GLY A 176 32.27 -15.47 -26.60
CA GLY A 176 31.69 -15.65 -27.94
C GLY A 176 32.02 -17.00 -28.54
N GLU A 177 33.28 -17.40 -28.44
CA GLU A 177 33.74 -18.73 -28.84
C GLU A 177 33.01 -19.84 -28.08
N MET A 178 32.93 -19.73 -26.75
CA MET A 178 32.20 -20.69 -25.92
C MET A 178 30.73 -20.80 -26.36
N MET A 179 30.07 -19.65 -26.59
CA MET A 179 28.67 -19.62 -27.02
C MET A 179 28.46 -20.21 -28.43
N TYR A 180 29.45 -20.06 -29.31
CA TYR A 180 29.43 -20.66 -30.63
C TYR A 180 29.61 -22.19 -30.57
N LYS A 181 30.71 -22.67 -29.99
CA LYS A 181 31.10 -24.09 -29.94
C LYS A 181 30.10 -24.95 -29.19
N LEU A 182 29.65 -24.48 -28.02
CA LEU A 182 28.79 -25.29 -27.16
C LEU A 182 27.31 -25.21 -27.55
N TYR A 183 26.87 -24.13 -28.22
CA TYR A 183 25.46 -23.92 -28.50
C TYR A 183 25.15 -23.69 -29.98
N PHE A 184 25.67 -22.62 -30.58
CA PHE A 184 25.28 -22.24 -31.94
C PHE A 184 25.61 -23.33 -32.97
N GLN A 185 26.84 -23.86 -32.95
CA GLN A 185 27.31 -24.89 -33.86
C GLN A 185 26.51 -26.20 -33.73
N LYS A 186 26.03 -26.49 -32.52
CA LYS A 186 25.19 -27.67 -32.22
C LYS A 186 23.70 -27.43 -32.47
N SER A 187 23.34 -26.33 -33.15
CA SER A 187 21.94 -25.90 -33.38
C SER A 187 21.13 -25.72 -32.08
N LEU A 188 21.79 -25.49 -30.95
CA LEU A 188 21.15 -25.19 -29.67
C LEU A 188 20.91 -23.69 -29.53
N ASN A 189 19.87 -23.33 -28.78
CA ASN A 189 19.53 -21.94 -28.57
C ASN A 189 20.55 -21.22 -27.68
N VAL A 190 21.28 -20.27 -28.26
CA VAL A 190 22.25 -19.41 -27.55
C VAL A 190 21.55 -18.38 -26.65
N ARG A 191 20.31 -17.99 -26.96
CA ARG A 191 19.60 -16.94 -26.21
C ARG A 191 18.77 -17.53 -25.08
N ASN A 192 18.76 -16.84 -23.94
CA ASN A 192 17.85 -17.19 -22.85
C ASN A 192 16.37 -17.20 -23.31
N LYS A 193 15.63 -18.23 -22.87
CA LYS A 193 14.16 -18.28 -22.90
C LYS A 193 13.59 -17.64 -21.62
N LYS A 194 12.26 -17.48 -21.56
CA LYS A 194 11.57 -16.99 -20.36
C LYS A 194 12.00 -17.84 -19.14
N GLU A 195 12.40 -17.18 -18.05
CA GLU A 195 12.86 -17.78 -16.77
C GLU A 195 14.22 -18.52 -16.77
N SER A 196 14.92 -18.61 -17.90
CA SER A 196 16.29 -19.14 -17.95
C SER A 196 17.32 -18.02 -17.87
N TYR A 197 18.27 -18.12 -16.93
CA TYR A 197 19.39 -17.18 -16.77
C TYR A 197 20.74 -17.75 -17.19
N ASN A 198 20.80 -19.03 -17.58
CA ASN A 198 22.03 -19.80 -17.78
C ASN A 198 22.98 -19.19 -18.85
N ARG A 199 22.47 -18.41 -19.80
CA ARG A 199 23.28 -17.74 -20.85
C ARG A 199 23.50 -16.24 -20.58
N CYS A 200 23.35 -15.81 -19.33
CA CYS A 200 23.68 -14.44 -18.93
C CYS A 200 25.18 -14.22 -18.94
N VAL A 201 25.60 -13.07 -19.47
CA VAL A 201 27.01 -12.69 -19.64
C VAL A 201 27.23 -11.34 -18.96
N GLY A 202 28.37 -11.21 -18.28
CA GLY A 202 28.83 -9.98 -17.67
C GLY A 202 29.26 -8.96 -18.71
N ARG A 203 29.11 -7.68 -18.39
CA ARG A 203 29.60 -6.60 -19.25
C ARG A 203 31.12 -6.62 -19.37
N SER A 204 31.81 -6.91 -18.28
CA SER A 204 33.27 -7.09 -18.25
C SER A 204 33.73 -8.18 -19.21
N GLU A 205 33.08 -9.35 -19.19
CA GLU A 205 33.41 -10.48 -20.07
C GLU A 205 33.29 -10.12 -21.56
N LEU A 206 32.27 -9.36 -21.95
CA LEU A 206 32.11 -8.89 -23.33
C LEU A 206 33.08 -7.78 -23.71
N ARG A 207 33.53 -6.98 -22.73
CA ARG A 207 34.56 -5.97 -22.93
C ARG A 207 35.91 -6.63 -23.16
N GLU A 208 36.26 -7.61 -22.35
CA GLU A 208 37.48 -8.41 -22.52
C GLU A 208 37.44 -9.18 -23.84
N GLU A 209 36.32 -9.82 -24.19
CA GLU A 209 36.21 -10.49 -25.51
C GLU A 209 36.49 -9.54 -26.67
N LEU A 210 35.89 -8.35 -26.68
CA LEU A 210 36.09 -7.41 -27.78
C LEU A 210 37.53 -6.86 -27.80
N LYS A 211 38.13 -6.68 -26.62
CA LYS A 211 39.55 -6.32 -26.48
C LYS A 211 40.45 -7.41 -27.06
N THR A 212 40.22 -8.68 -26.72
CA THR A 212 40.96 -9.83 -27.26
C THR A 212 40.80 -9.93 -28.78
N ILE A 213 39.58 -9.73 -29.29
CA ILE A 213 39.34 -9.71 -30.75
C ILE A 213 40.16 -8.60 -31.41
N PHE A 214 40.16 -7.37 -30.87
CA PHE A 214 40.95 -6.29 -31.46
C PHE A 214 42.45 -6.56 -31.42
N GLN A 215 42.97 -7.09 -30.30
CA GLN A 215 44.39 -7.47 -30.17
C GLN A 215 44.78 -8.50 -31.23
N ILE A 216 44.02 -9.60 -31.37
CA ILE A 216 44.30 -10.63 -32.38
C ILE A 216 44.19 -10.07 -33.80
N GLN A 217 43.19 -9.23 -34.09
CA GLN A 217 43.06 -8.62 -35.42
C GLN A 217 44.26 -7.70 -35.74
N GLN A 218 44.83 -7.00 -34.74
CA GLN A 218 46.06 -6.23 -34.92
C GLN A 218 47.28 -7.13 -35.14
N GLU A 219 47.43 -8.22 -34.38
CA GLU A 219 48.49 -9.22 -34.57
C GLU A 219 48.46 -9.86 -35.97
N LEU A 220 47.26 -10.12 -36.48
CA LEU A 220 47.01 -10.61 -37.84
C LEU A 220 47.12 -9.51 -38.92
N LYS A 221 47.56 -8.30 -38.55
CA LYS A 221 47.77 -7.15 -39.45
C LYS A 221 46.50 -6.70 -40.19
N SER A 222 45.35 -6.76 -39.53
CA SER A 222 44.09 -6.23 -40.09
C SER A 222 44.19 -4.73 -40.34
N PRO A 223 43.86 -4.23 -41.55
CA PRO A 223 43.92 -2.80 -41.86
C PRO A 223 42.80 -2.00 -41.19
N TRP A 224 41.83 -2.67 -40.56
CA TRP A 224 40.59 -2.07 -40.05
C TRP A 224 40.62 -1.74 -38.55
N VAL A 225 41.61 -2.24 -37.80
CA VAL A 225 41.67 -2.10 -36.33
C VAL A 225 42.86 -1.24 -35.94
N ASN A 226 42.60 0.04 -35.63
CA ASN A 226 43.60 1.00 -35.14
C ASN A 226 43.31 1.43 -33.69
N GLU A 227 44.27 2.14 -33.08
CA GLU A 227 44.15 2.62 -31.69
C GLU A 227 42.97 3.56 -31.47
N GLU A 228 42.66 4.42 -32.45
CA GLU A 228 41.52 5.33 -32.35
C GLU A 228 40.19 4.57 -32.26
N LEU A 229 40.00 3.52 -33.08
CA LEU A 229 38.83 2.65 -33.07
C LEU A 229 38.67 1.94 -31.73
N ILE A 230 39.76 1.40 -31.20
CA ILE A 230 39.79 0.75 -29.89
C ILE A 230 39.40 1.77 -28.79
N TYR A 231 40.05 2.93 -28.78
CA TYR A 231 39.79 4.00 -27.81
C TYR A 231 38.34 4.46 -27.85
N LYS A 232 37.76 4.74 -29.02
CA LYS A 232 36.39 5.23 -29.12
C LYS A 232 35.35 4.17 -28.74
N LEU A 233 35.58 2.91 -29.10
CA LEU A 233 34.61 1.84 -28.85
C LEU A 233 34.69 1.27 -27.42
N LEU A 234 35.89 0.97 -26.92
CA LEU A 234 36.13 0.40 -25.59
C LEU A 234 36.34 1.47 -24.52
N GLY A 235 36.90 2.63 -24.85
CA GLY A 235 37.28 3.67 -23.90
C GLY A 235 38.69 3.51 -23.34
N ASN A 236 39.16 4.52 -22.61
CA ASN A 236 40.45 4.54 -21.92
C ASN A 236 40.24 4.60 -20.38
N PRO A 237 40.65 3.57 -19.62
CA PRO A 237 40.51 3.54 -18.15
C PRO A 237 41.04 4.79 -17.43
N ASP A 238 42.07 5.44 -17.97
CA ASP A 238 42.74 6.60 -17.36
C ASP A 238 42.04 7.94 -17.69
N ALA A 239 40.97 7.93 -18.47
CA ALA A 239 40.26 9.15 -18.85
C ALA A 239 39.50 9.80 -17.68
N GLN A 240 39.43 11.13 -17.67
CA GLN A 240 38.75 11.89 -16.62
C GLN A 240 37.22 11.70 -16.66
N SER A 241 36.63 11.64 -17.86
CA SER A 241 35.19 11.49 -18.00
C SER A 241 34.79 10.00 -18.05
N LYS A 242 33.69 9.65 -17.36
CA LYS A 242 33.13 8.27 -17.40
C LYS A 242 32.83 7.80 -18.82
N GLN A 243 32.38 8.72 -19.68
CA GLN A 243 32.04 8.41 -21.05
C GLN A 243 33.26 7.98 -21.87
N GLU A 244 34.39 8.65 -21.69
CA GLU A 244 35.65 8.25 -22.33
C GLU A 244 36.23 6.98 -21.70
N ARG A 245 36.06 6.79 -20.38
CA ARG A 245 36.50 5.55 -19.71
C ARG A 245 35.80 4.29 -20.21
N GLU A 246 34.51 4.39 -20.50
CA GLU A 246 33.69 3.25 -20.88
C GLU A 246 33.46 3.11 -22.39
N GLY A 247 33.87 4.11 -23.18
CA GLY A 247 33.70 4.13 -24.63
C GLY A 247 32.24 4.09 -25.08
N LEU A 248 32.03 4.12 -26.41
CA LEU A 248 30.68 4.15 -27.00
C LEU A 248 29.86 2.90 -26.67
N ILE A 249 30.50 1.73 -26.56
CA ILE A 249 29.79 0.46 -26.39
C ILE A 249 29.35 0.26 -24.94
N PHE A 250 30.26 0.44 -24.00
CA PHE A 250 30.04 0.03 -22.61
C PHE A 250 29.49 1.15 -21.73
N TYR A 251 29.56 2.42 -22.18
CA TYR A 251 29.07 3.57 -21.41
C TYR A 251 27.66 3.41 -20.83
N GLN A 252 27.54 3.50 -19.51
CA GLN A 252 26.27 3.55 -18.80
C GLN A 252 26.15 4.84 -17.99
N ARG A 253 24.99 5.51 -18.12
CA ARG A 253 24.69 6.68 -17.29
C ARG A 253 24.76 6.33 -15.80
N PRO A 254 25.39 7.17 -14.96
CA PRO A 254 25.40 7.04 -13.50
C PRO A 254 24.02 6.86 -12.89
N LEU A 255 23.95 6.22 -11.72
CA LEU A 255 22.70 6.15 -10.96
C LEU A 255 22.37 7.54 -10.41
N LYS A 256 21.08 7.86 -10.35
CA LYS A 256 20.67 9.05 -9.60
C LYS A 256 20.68 8.71 -8.12
N GLY A 257 21.37 9.52 -7.34
CA GLY A 257 21.19 9.56 -5.89
C GLY A 257 19.73 9.83 -5.52
N PHE A 258 19.40 9.64 -4.25
CA PHE A 258 18.05 9.85 -3.72
C PHE A 258 18.06 10.77 -2.49
N GLY A 259 19.13 11.55 -2.31
CA GLY A 259 19.23 12.57 -1.27
C GLY A 259 18.07 13.57 -1.30
N ASP A 260 17.61 13.95 -2.50
CA ASP A 260 16.45 14.81 -2.73
C ASP A 260 15.12 14.22 -2.23
N LYS A 261 15.06 12.91 -2.02
CA LYS A 261 13.87 12.19 -1.51
C LYS A 261 13.93 11.96 0.00
N ILE A 262 15.04 12.31 0.65
CA ILE A 262 15.13 12.24 2.10
C ILE A 262 14.25 13.35 2.67
N GLY A 263 13.37 13.01 3.60
CA GLY A 263 12.52 14.02 4.25
C GLY A 263 13.37 15.02 5.05
N LYS A 264 12.82 16.21 5.29
CA LYS A 264 13.43 17.20 6.20
C LYS A 264 13.12 16.90 7.67
N CYS A 265 13.96 17.41 8.58
CA CYS A 265 13.76 17.32 10.03
C CYS A 265 12.43 17.97 10.46
N SER A 266 11.81 17.45 11.53
CA SER A 266 10.55 17.97 12.06
C SER A 266 10.69 19.20 12.96
N HIS A 267 11.85 19.41 13.60
CA HIS A 267 11.98 20.39 14.68
C HIS A 267 12.69 21.69 14.28
N ILE A 268 13.64 21.63 13.36
CA ILE A 268 14.41 22.80 12.93
C ILE A 268 13.59 23.62 11.93
N LYS A 269 13.49 24.94 12.15
CA LYS A 269 12.66 25.87 11.36
C LYS A 269 12.92 25.68 9.86
N LYS A 270 11.83 25.66 9.08
CA LYS A 270 11.91 25.46 7.64
C LYS A 270 12.09 26.79 6.89
N GLY A 271 13.29 26.97 6.36
CA GLY A 271 13.58 27.82 5.20
C GLY A 271 14.17 26.98 4.05
N GLU A 272 14.74 27.64 3.03
CA GLU A 272 15.44 26.97 1.91
C GLU A 272 16.54 26.00 2.41
N ASN A 273 17.15 26.29 3.57
CA ASN A 273 18.28 25.55 4.16
C ASN A 273 17.92 24.51 5.24
N SER A 274 16.65 24.12 5.40
CA SER A 274 16.29 23.13 6.45
C SER A 274 16.93 21.76 6.22
N PRO A 275 17.57 21.17 7.25
CA PRO A 275 18.43 20.00 7.09
C PRO A 275 17.64 18.73 6.81
N TYR A 276 18.24 17.86 5.99
CA TYR A 276 17.73 16.52 5.73
C TYR A 276 17.80 15.64 6.98
N ARG A 277 16.87 14.69 7.05
CA ARG A 277 16.85 13.64 8.07
C ARG A 277 18.14 12.82 8.05
N ALA A 278 18.64 12.48 9.22
CA ALA A 278 19.85 11.67 9.40
C ALA A 278 19.62 10.22 8.98
N CYS A 279 20.63 9.61 8.39
CA CYS A 279 20.68 8.18 8.11
C CYS A 279 20.53 7.40 9.42
N LYS A 280 19.70 6.35 9.42
CA LYS A 280 19.48 5.53 10.62
C LYS A 280 20.77 4.85 11.11
N HIS A 281 21.71 4.63 10.20
CA HIS A 281 23.02 4.02 10.48
C HIS A 281 24.09 5.03 10.89
N ALA A 282 23.75 6.33 10.95
CA ALA A 282 24.65 7.32 11.54
C ALA A 282 24.82 7.00 13.02
N PRO A 283 26.05 6.99 13.56
CA PRO A 283 26.25 6.65 14.96
C PRO A 283 25.44 7.51 15.93
N SER A 284 25.29 8.81 15.68
CA SER A 284 24.40 9.68 16.49
C SER A 284 22.92 9.28 16.39
N ALA A 285 22.47 8.74 15.26
CA ALA A 285 21.10 8.22 15.12
C ALA A 285 20.92 6.87 15.83
N GLU A 286 21.90 5.98 15.77
CA GLU A 286 21.90 4.73 16.54
C GLU A 286 21.91 5.02 18.05
N GLU A 287 22.73 5.97 18.49
CA GLU A 287 22.79 6.43 19.89
C GLU A 287 21.47 7.05 20.36
N PHE A 288 20.81 7.86 19.54
CA PHE A 288 19.49 8.40 19.87
C PHE A 288 18.46 7.29 20.17
N VAL A 289 18.43 6.26 19.32
CA VAL A 289 17.55 5.09 19.52
C VAL A 289 17.94 4.34 20.79
N ALA A 290 19.25 4.20 21.03
CA ALA A 290 19.79 3.54 22.21
C ALA A 290 19.41 4.26 23.51
N LEU A 291 19.70 5.56 23.60
CA LEU A 291 19.37 6.41 24.74
C LEU A 291 17.86 6.41 24.99
N THR A 292 17.03 6.53 23.95
CA THR A 292 15.57 6.45 24.10
C THR A 292 15.16 5.13 24.76
N LYS A 293 15.74 4.00 24.36
CA LYS A 293 15.44 2.69 24.96
C LYS A 293 15.94 2.62 26.40
N SER A 294 17.17 3.03 26.66
CA SER A 294 17.82 2.94 27.97
C SER A 294 17.16 3.87 29.00
N ILE A 295 16.87 5.13 28.66
CA ILE A 295 16.20 6.08 29.56
C ILE A 295 14.80 5.57 29.93
N ASN A 296 14.03 5.10 28.95
CA ASN A 296 12.70 4.54 29.21
C ASN A 296 12.78 3.27 30.07
N PHE A 297 13.83 2.46 29.91
CA PHE A 297 14.06 1.28 30.71
C PHE A 297 14.39 1.66 32.18
N LEU A 298 15.36 2.54 32.41
CA LEU A 298 15.74 2.99 33.76
C LEU A 298 14.58 3.70 34.47
N LYS A 299 13.87 4.63 33.80
CA LYS A 299 12.67 5.27 34.37
C LYS A 299 11.56 4.24 34.66
N ASN A 300 11.46 3.15 33.90
CA ASN A 300 10.51 2.07 34.19
C ASN A 300 10.89 1.30 35.45
N LEU A 301 12.19 1.04 35.66
CA LEU A 301 12.70 0.44 36.89
C LEU A 301 12.36 1.30 38.10
N THR A 302 12.59 2.60 38.04
CA THR A 302 12.20 3.54 39.10
C THR A 302 10.71 3.48 39.40
N ASN A 303 9.87 3.61 38.37
CA ASN A 303 8.42 3.68 38.54
C ASN A 303 7.75 2.37 39.02
N ARG A 304 8.41 1.22 38.83
CA ARG A 304 7.81 -0.10 39.14
C ARG A 304 8.45 -0.83 40.30
N HIS A 305 9.75 -0.63 40.48
CA HIS A 305 10.56 -1.36 41.45
C HIS A 305 11.17 -0.43 42.51
N GLY A 306 10.87 0.88 42.46
CA GLY A 306 11.36 1.85 43.44
C GLY A 306 12.85 2.14 43.34
N LEU A 307 13.53 1.67 42.29
CA LEU A 307 14.95 1.92 42.06
C LEU A 307 15.16 3.39 41.66
N CYS A 308 15.53 4.22 42.63
CA CYS A 308 15.82 5.63 42.41
C CYS A 308 17.21 5.79 41.81
N PHE A 309 17.28 6.39 40.62
CA PHE A 309 18.53 6.83 40.02
C PHE A 309 18.59 8.36 40.15
N SER A 310 19.62 8.89 40.80
CA SER A 310 19.89 10.33 40.72
C SER A 310 20.18 10.74 39.27
N GLN A 311 20.18 12.03 38.98
CA GLN A 311 20.52 12.51 37.65
C GLN A 311 21.97 12.14 37.25
N GLU A 312 22.87 12.16 38.22
CA GLU A 312 24.27 11.75 38.05
C GLU A 312 24.38 10.24 37.79
N ASP A 313 23.66 9.42 38.57
CA ASP A 313 23.62 7.97 38.36
C ASP A 313 23.07 7.60 36.99
N MET A 314 21.99 8.28 36.55
CA MET A 314 21.43 8.05 35.22
C MET A 314 22.46 8.31 34.12
N CYS A 315 23.21 9.41 34.20
CA CYS A 315 24.27 9.72 33.24
C CYS A 315 25.32 8.60 33.19
N VAL A 316 25.80 8.15 34.37
CA VAL A 316 26.81 7.09 34.50
C VAL A 316 26.31 5.77 33.90
N TYR A 317 25.10 5.32 34.26
CA TYR A 317 24.55 4.07 33.74
C TYR A 317 24.28 4.13 32.24
N LEU A 318 23.78 5.25 31.71
CA LEU A 318 23.61 5.43 30.26
C LEU A 318 24.95 5.34 29.52
N GLY A 319 26.00 5.97 30.06
CA GLY A 319 27.36 5.87 29.54
C GLY A 319 27.88 4.44 29.50
N LYS A 320 27.80 3.71 30.62
CA LYS A 320 28.22 2.30 30.72
C LYS A 320 27.46 1.40 29.73
N ILE A 321 26.13 1.55 29.63
CA ILE A 321 25.29 0.78 28.70
C ILE A 321 25.71 1.01 27.25
N LEU A 322 25.93 2.26 26.85
CA LEU A 322 26.36 2.60 25.50
C LEU A 322 27.74 2.04 25.19
N GLN A 323 28.69 2.16 26.13
CA GLN A 323 30.05 1.66 25.96
C GLN A 323 30.07 0.14 25.75
N GLU A 324 29.35 -0.62 26.60
CA GLU A 324 29.25 -2.08 26.42
C GLU A 324 28.58 -2.47 25.11
N ALA A 325 27.55 -1.74 24.68
CA ALA A 325 26.85 -2.02 23.43
C ALA A 325 27.71 -1.76 22.18
N GLN A 326 28.79 -0.98 22.28
CA GLN A 326 29.72 -0.69 21.17
C GLN A 326 30.90 -1.65 21.08
N LYS A 327 31.17 -2.48 22.11
CA LYS A 327 32.35 -3.37 22.12
C LYS A 327 32.33 -4.44 21.03
N ASN A 328 31.15 -4.83 20.54
CA ASN A 328 31.02 -5.86 19.52
C ASN A 328 29.78 -5.62 18.64
N GLU A 329 29.75 -6.22 17.45
CA GLU A 329 28.65 -6.04 16.48
C GLU A 329 27.30 -6.54 16.99
N LYS A 330 27.26 -7.60 17.82
CA LYS A 330 26.01 -8.17 18.36
C LYS A 330 25.41 -7.32 19.49
N GLY A 331 26.21 -6.50 20.16
CA GLY A 331 25.79 -5.56 21.20
C GLY A 331 25.77 -6.13 22.63
N LEU A 332 24.97 -5.48 23.48
CA LEU A 332 24.74 -5.79 24.89
C LEU A 332 23.55 -6.74 25.06
N THR A 333 23.76 -7.86 25.72
CA THR A 333 22.70 -8.83 26.07
C THR A 333 22.03 -8.46 27.40
N TYR A 334 20.83 -9.00 27.63
CA TYR A 334 20.13 -8.82 28.90
C TYR A 334 20.91 -9.40 30.10
N SER A 335 21.60 -10.52 29.95
CA SER A 335 22.44 -11.09 31.02
C SER A 335 23.55 -10.12 31.44
N LYS A 336 24.21 -9.48 30.47
CA LYS A 336 25.25 -8.48 30.75
C LYS A 336 24.67 -7.19 31.32
N LEU A 337 23.49 -6.77 30.85
CA LEU A 337 22.78 -5.62 31.41
C LEU A 337 22.42 -5.84 32.88
N LYS A 338 21.97 -7.04 33.24
CA LYS A 338 21.65 -7.44 34.62
C LYS A 338 22.86 -7.27 35.55
N LEU A 339 24.01 -7.77 35.11
CA LEU A 339 25.28 -7.59 35.81
C LEU A 339 25.72 -6.11 35.89
N LEU A 340 25.54 -5.34 34.81
CA LEU A 340 25.96 -3.93 34.75
C LEU A 340 25.16 -3.02 35.69
N LEU A 341 23.89 -3.36 35.93
CA LEU A 341 22.97 -2.61 36.78
C LEU A 341 22.86 -3.19 38.20
N ASP A 342 23.69 -4.20 38.52
CA ASP A 342 23.67 -4.89 39.82
C ASP A 342 22.26 -5.37 40.23
N LEU A 343 21.52 -5.90 39.26
CA LEU A 343 20.15 -6.36 39.49
C LEU A 343 20.16 -7.75 40.16
N PRO A 344 19.24 -8.03 41.10
CA PRO A 344 19.12 -9.32 41.78
C PRO A 344 19.08 -10.53 40.83
N SER A 345 19.59 -11.67 41.26
CA SER A 345 19.67 -12.89 40.44
C SER A 345 18.30 -13.42 40.01
N ASP A 346 17.27 -13.19 40.81
CA ASP A 346 15.85 -13.50 40.57
C ASP A 346 15.10 -12.42 39.75
N PHE A 347 15.75 -11.30 39.42
CA PHE A 347 15.12 -10.23 38.64
C PHE A 347 14.79 -10.69 37.20
N GLU A 348 13.52 -10.57 36.80
CA GLU A 348 13.07 -10.90 35.44
C GLU A 348 12.78 -9.66 34.59
N PHE A 349 13.35 -9.59 33.39
CA PHE A 349 13.08 -8.48 32.47
C PHE A 349 11.70 -8.60 31.81
N LEU A 350 10.90 -7.55 31.95
CA LEU A 350 9.61 -7.44 31.26
C LEU A 350 9.78 -7.55 29.73
N GLY A 351 9.12 -8.54 29.13
CA GLY A 351 9.09 -8.75 27.68
C GLY A 351 10.06 -9.82 27.17
N LEU A 352 10.87 -10.42 28.05
CA LEU A 352 11.53 -11.70 27.78
C LEU A 352 10.65 -12.87 28.18
N ASP A 353 10.88 -14.00 27.52
CA ASP A 353 10.14 -15.25 27.75
C ASP A 353 10.98 -16.22 28.58
N TYR A 354 10.76 -16.22 29.90
CA TYR A 354 11.52 -17.03 30.85
C TYR A 354 11.13 -18.53 30.86
N SER A 355 10.17 -18.96 30.04
CA SER A 355 9.86 -20.40 29.91
C SER A 355 10.89 -21.18 29.07
N GLY A 356 11.76 -20.48 28.32
CA GLY A 356 12.79 -21.09 27.47
C GLY A 356 14.17 -21.20 28.12
N LYS A 357 15.11 -21.96 27.50
CA LYS A 357 16.51 -22.03 27.97
C LYS A 357 17.25 -20.72 27.69
N ASN A 358 17.81 -20.10 28.73
CA ASN A 358 18.65 -18.88 28.68
C ASN A 358 18.01 -17.64 28.00
N PRO A 359 16.84 -17.17 28.48
CA PRO A 359 16.12 -16.03 27.89
C PRO A 359 16.95 -14.74 27.83
N GLU A 360 17.83 -14.53 28.81
CA GLU A 360 18.64 -13.33 28.95
C GLU A 360 19.83 -13.24 27.96
N LYS A 361 20.09 -14.29 27.17
CA LYS A 361 21.03 -14.22 26.03
C LYS A 361 20.50 -13.35 24.89
N ALA A 362 19.23 -12.96 24.92
CA ALA A 362 18.67 -12.00 23.97
C ALA A 362 19.43 -10.66 24.00
N VAL A 363 19.49 -9.99 22.84
CA VAL A 363 20.15 -8.69 22.71
C VAL A 363 19.24 -7.59 23.26
N PHE A 364 19.70 -6.87 24.28
CA PHE A 364 19.03 -5.67 24.76
C PHE A 364 19.27 -4.50 23.80
N LEU A 365 20.53 -4.23 23.44
CA LEU A 365 20.89 -3.08 22.62
C LEU A 365 22.08 -3.42 21.72
N SER A 366 22.07 -2.97 20.46
CA SER A 366 23.18 -3.16 19.52
C SER A 366 23.45 -1.91 18.72
N LEU A 367 24.72 -1.60 18.48
CA LEU A 367 25.18 -0.45 17.70
C LEU A 367 26.06 -0.90 16.53
N PRO A 368 25.54 -1.75 15.60
CA PRO A 368 26.36 -2.42 14.59
C PRO A 368 26.97 -1.47 13.57
N SER A 369 26.29 -0.37 13.23
CA SER A 369 26.83 0.60 12.26
C SER A 369 27.95 1.41 12.90
N THR A 370 27.76 1.82 14.17
CA THR A 370 28.80 2.45 14.98
C THR A 370 30.03 1.56 15.09
N PHE A 371 29.86 0.27 15.43
CA PHE A 371 30.97 -0.69 15.51
C PHE A 371 31.74 -0.81 14.19
N LYS A 372 31.05 -0.85 13.04
CA LYS A 372 31.68 -0.91 11.71
C LYS A 372 32.41 0.37 11.36
N LEU A 373 31.84 1.52 11.69
CA LEU A 373 32.42 2.84 11.41
C LEU A 373 33.63 3.16 12.31
N ASN A 374 33.66 2.64 13.54
CA ASN A 374 34.82 2.72 14.44
C ASN A 374 36.07 2.06 13.82
N LYS A 375 35.92 1.06 12.94
CA LYS A 375 37.05 0.45 12.23
C LYS A 375 37.63 1.33 11.11
N ILE A 376 36.91 2.39 10.72
CA ILE A 376 37.29 3.30 9.64
C ILE A 376 37.90 4.58 10.23
N THR A 377 37.20 5.22 11.18
CA THR A 377 37.66 6.44 11.84
C THR A 377 37.07 6.54 13.25
N GLN A 378 37.77 7.19 14.18
CA GLN A 378 37.28 7.45 15.53
C GLN A 378 36.50 8.78 15.64
N ASP A 379 36.58 9.67 14.64
CA ASP A 379 35.85 10.95 14.68
C ASP A 379 34.35 10.75 14.42
N ARG A 380 33.54 10.97 15.46
CA ARG A 380 32.08 10.82 15.45
C ARG A 380 31.39 11.59 14.33
N LYS A 381 31.79 12.85 14.10
CA LYS A 381 31.16 13.70 13.07
C LYS A 381 31.45 13.16 11.67
N THR A 382 32.67 12.68 11.43
CA THR A 382 33.04 12.04 10.17
C THR A 382 32.27 10.73 9.97
N GLN A 383 32.11 9.90 11.01
CA GLN A 383 31.32 8.68 10.92
C GLN A 383 29.85 8.96 10.53
N ASP A 384 29.22 9.96 11.15
CA ASP A 384 27.85 10.37 10.82
C ASP A 384 27.73 10.83 9.35
N LYS A 385 28.71 11.61 8.87
CA LYS A 385 28.77 12.08 7.48
C LYS A 385 28.93 10.91 6.50
N ILE A 386 29.84 9.96 6.77
CA ILE A 386 29.98 8.72 5.98
C ILE A 386 28.64 8.00 5.91
N ALA A 387 27.96 7.85 7.05
CA ALA A 387 26.68 7.16 7.10
C ALA A 387 25.59 7.85 6.27
N ASN A 388 25.55 9.19 6.26
CA ASN A 388 24.63 9.97 5.43
C ASN A 388 24.94 9.84 3.93
N ILE A 389 26.21 9.91 3.52
CA ILE A 389 26.62 9.76 2.11
C ILE A 389 26.19 8.38 1.59
N LEU A 390 26.57 7.32 2.31
CA LEU A 390 26.20 5.94 1.96
C LEU A 390 24.69 5.71 2.06
N GLY A 391 24.01 6.45 2.95
CA GLY A 391 22.57 6.42 3.14
C GLY A 391 21.78 7.13 2.04
N ALA A 392 22.38 8.09 1.33
CA ALA A 392 21.73 8.94 0.31
C ALA A 392 22.04 8.52 -1.13
N ASN A 393 23.08 7.72 -1.35
CA ASN A 393 23.54 7.31 -2.67
C ASN A 393 23.91 5.81 -2.73
N LYS A 394 23.84 5.23 -3.94
CA LYS A 394 24.27 3.85 -4.24
C LYS A 394 25.18 3.77 -5.46
N ASP A 395 25.58 4.89 -6.03
CA ASP A 395 26.61 4.95 -7.07
C ASP A 395 27.98 5.13 -6.43
N TRP A 396 28.87 4.16 -6.58
CA TRP A 396 30.19 4.23 -5.95
C TRP A 396 31.01 5.43 -6.44
N GLU A 397 30.91 5.81 -7.71
CA GLU A 397 31.67 6.97 -8.23
C GLU A 397 31.20 8.28 -7.57
N ALA A 398 29.89 8.43 -7.35
CA ALA A 398 29.35 9.61 -6.68
C ALA A 398 29.65 9.59 -5.17
N ILE A 399 29.55 8.42 -4.54
CA ILE A 399 29.94 8.21 -3.14
C ILE A 399 31.41 8.58 -2.94
N LEU A 400 32.30 8.11 -3.81
CA LEU A 400 33.73 8.36 -3.73
C LEU A 400 34.02 9.87 -3.73
N LYS A 401 33.41 10.62 -4.65
CA LYS A 401 33.56 12.08 -4.73
C LYS A 401 33.10 12.79 -3.45
N GLU A 402 32.02 12.33 -2.83
CA GLU A 402 31.54 12.88 -1.55
C GLU A 402 32.46 12.48 -0.38
N LEU A 403 32.99 11.25 -0.37
CA LEU A 403 33.92 10.77 0.67
C LEU A 403 35.28 11.48 0.62
N GLU A 404 35.80 11.77 -0.58
CA GLU A 404 37.04 12.52 -0.77
C GLU A 404 36.97 13.92 -0.13
N SER A 405 35.78 14.55 -0.11
CA SER A 405 35.57 15.84 0.57
C SER A 405 35.70 15.78 2.09
N LEU A 406 35.70 14.58 2.68
CA LEU A 406 35.87 14.36 4.12
C LEU A 406 37.34 14.17 4.53
N GLN A 407 38.30 14.35 3.61
CA GLN A 407 39.74 14.20 3.87
C GLN A 407 40.13 12.80 4.41
N LEU A 408 39.41 11.75 3.99
CA LEU A 408 39.71 10.37 4.35
C LEU A 408 40.95 9.85 3.59
N SER A 409 41.72 8.96 4.22
CA SER A 409 42.83 8.28 3.55
C SER A 409 42.34 7.27 2.50
N LYS A 410 43.19 6.96 1.51
CA LYS A 410 42.87 5.95 0.48
C LYS A 410 42.55 4.58 1.10
N GLU A 411 43.23 4.21 2.19
CA GLU A 411 43.01 2.96 2.92
C GLU A 411 41.65 2.94 3.63
N GLN A 412 41.23 4.06 4.24
CA GLN A 412 39.91 4.19 4.85
C GLN A 412 38.79 4.05 3.81
N ILE A 413 38.93 4.69 2.65
CA ILE A 413 37.98 4.58 1.53
C ILE A 413 37.91 3.15 1.00
N GLN A 414 39.05 2.48 0.88
CA GLN A 414 39.11 1.08 0.44
C GLN A 414 38.43 0.15 1.46
N THR A 415 38.66 0.37 2.75
CA THR A 415 37.99 -0.36 3.84
C THR A 415 36.47 -0.20 3.78
N ILE A 416 35.97 1.02 3.51
CA ILE A 416 34.53 1.25 3.27
C ILE A 416 34.06 0.41 2.09
N LYS A 417 34.79 0.42 0.97
CA LYS A 417 34.42 -0.30 -0.25
C LYS A 417 34.32 -1.81 -0.01
N ASP A 418 35.31 -2.39 0.64
CA ASP A 418 35.41 -3.83 0.90
C ASP A 418 34.39 -4.31 1.92
N ALA A 419 34.11 -3.50 2.93
CA ALA A 419 33.06 -3.78 3.91
C ALA A 419 31.64 -3.78 3.30
N LYS A 420 31.46 -3.22 2.09
CA LYS A 420 30.18 -3.12 1.36
C LYS A 420 29.03 -2.64 2.27
N LEU A 421 29.28 -1.56 3.01
CA LEU A 421 28.34 -1.03 4.01
C LEU A 421 27.02 -0.59 3.37
N ASN A 422 25.98 -1.40 3.53
CA ASN A 422 24.66 -1.11 3.00
C ASN A 422 23.82 -0.27 3.98
N PHE A 423 24.06 1.03 4.01
CA PHE A 423 23.28 1.94 4.85
C PHE A 423 22.02 2.43 4.14
N SER A 424 20.90 2.39 4.84
CA SER A 424 19.60 2.80 4.31
C SER A 424 18.69 3.29 5.43
N LYS A 425 17.54 3.88 5.06
CA LYS A 425 16.54 4.43 5.99
C LYS A 425 17.08 5.65 6.76
N HIS A 426 16.15 6.51 7.15
CA HIS A 426 16.44 7.76 7.84
C HIS A 426 15.47 7.91 9.01
N ILE A 427 15.92 8.51 10.11
CA ILE A 427 15.06 8.83 11.26
C ILE A 427 14.39 10.20 11.03
N ASN A 428 13.43 10.62 11.87
CA ASN A 428 12.70 11.88 11.65
C ASN A 428 13.49 13.15 12.05
N LEU A 429 14.71 12.98 12.57
CA LEU A 429 15.61 14.04 13.04
C LEU A 429 16.79 14.21 12.08
N SER A 430 17.29 15.43 11.88
CA SER A 430 18.57 15.68 11.20
C SER A 430 19.75 15.44 12.15
N LEU A 431 20.97 15.34 11.64
CA LEU A 431 22.17 15.28 12.48
C LEU A 431 22.30 16.51 13.37
N GLU A 432 22.00 17.69 12.82
CA GLU A 432 21.97 18.95 13.57
C GLU A 432 21.01 18.88 14.77
N ALA A 433 19.78 18.38 14.56
CA ALA A 433 18.82 18.22 15.65
C ALA A 433 19.31 17.21 16.69
N LEU A 434 19.97 16.13 16.26
CA LEU A 434 20.58 15.16 17.17
C LEU A 434 21.72 15.77 17.98
N TYR A 435 22.55 16.63 17.39
CA TYR A 435 23.65 17.27 18.12
C TYR A 435 23.18 18.18 19.26
N HIS A 436 22.00 18.80 19.14
CA HIS A 436 21.39 19.53 20.24
C HIS A 436 20.67 18.62 21.26
N LEU A 437 20.06 17.53 20.80
CA LEU A 437 19.22 16.68 21.62
C LEU A 437 20.00 15.64 22.44
N LEU A 438 21.03 15.03 21.86
CA LEU A 438 21.81 13.97 22.49
C LEU A 438 22.47 14.39 23.82
N PRO A 439 23.02 15.62 23.98
CA PRO A 439 23.52 16.08 25.28
C PRO A 439 22.47 15.99 26.40
N LEU A 440 21.26 16.51 26.16
CA LEU A 440 20.15 16.46 27.12
C LEU A 440 19.73 15.01 27.43
N MET A 441 19.73 14.14 26.43
CA MET A 441 19.38 12.74 26.63
C MET A 441 20.45 11.96 27.41
N ARG A 442 21.73 12.31 27.27
CA ARG A 442 22.82 11.71 28.07
C ARG A 442 22.68 12.09 29.55
N GLU A 443 22.11 13.26 29.86
CA GLU A 443 21.73 13.68 31.21
C GLU A 443 20.46 12.98 31.74
N GLY A 444 19.87 12.03 30.99
CA GLY A 444 18.68 11.28 31.40
C GLY A 444 17.34 11.94 31.08
N LYS A 445 17.33 13.09 30.38
CA LYS A 445 16.09 13.71 29.90
C LYS A 445 15.44 12.85 28.82
N ARG A 446 14.12 12.66 28.91
CA ARG A 446 13.36 11.97 27.86
C ARG A 446 13.32 12.84 26.59
N TYR A 447 12.96 12.21 25.48
CA TYR A 447 12.83 12.90 24.20
C TYR A 447 11.84 14.07 24.24
N ASP A 448 10.67 13.90 24.87
CA ASP A 448 9.66 14.96 25.03
C ASP A 448 10.19 16.13 25.86
N GLU A 449 10.82 15.84 27.00
CA GLU A 449 11.47 16.83 27.88
C GLU A 449 12.57 17.60 27.13
N GLY A 450 13.42 16.89 26.37
CA GLY A 450 14.49 17.50 25.58
C GLY A 450 13.96 18.38 24.45
N VAL A 451 12.87 17.98 23.78
CA VAL A 451 12.23 18.80 22.75
C VAL A 451 11.64 20.07 23.35
N GLU A 452 10.96 19.98 24.49
CA GLU A 452 10.37 21.13 25.19
C GLU A 452 11.45 22.16 25.57
N ILE A 453 12.53 21.71 26.20
CA ILE A 453 13.69 22.56 26.55
C ILE A 453 14.26 23.25 25.30
N LEU A 454 14.43 22.51 24.21
CA LEU A 454 14.98 23.08 22.97
C LEU A 454 13.99 24.04 22.27
N GLN A 455 12.69 23.85 22.45
CA GLN A 455 11.66 24.78 21.97
C GLN A 455 11.62 26.07 22.79
N GLU A 456 11.80 25.98 24.11
CA GLU A 456 11.92 27.15 24.99
C GLU A 456 13.18 27.96 24.71
N ARG A 457 14.30 27.28 24.41
CA ARG A 457 15.56 27.91 23.97
C ARG A 457 15.49 28.49 22.55
N GLY A 458 14.37 28.35 21.84
CA GLY A 458 14.21 28.83 20.47
C GLY A 458 14.98 28.07 19.39
N ILE A 459 15.66 26.96 19.76
CA ILE A 459 16.42 26.10 18.83
C ILE A 459 15.44 25.25 18.00
N PHE A 460 14.41 24.69 18.66
CA PHE A 460 13.34 23.95 18.00
C PHE A 460 12.10 24.82 17.81
N SER A 461 11.37 24.56 16.73
CA SER A 461 10.13 25.27 16.39
C SER A 461 8.96 24.74 17.23
N LYS A 462 8.13 25.66 17.75
CA LYS A 462 6.81 25.31 18.30
C LYS A 462 5.78 25.23 17.15
N PRO A 463 5.04 24.10 16.99
CA PRO A 463 3.98 24.01 16.01
C PRO A 463 2.86 25.02 16.33
N GLN A 464 2.41 25.80 15.34
CA GLN A 464 1.30 26.74 15.50
C GLN A 464 0.07 26.25 14.73
N PRO A 465 -1.14 26.25 15.34
CA PRO A 465 -2.37 25.93 14.63
C PRO A 465 -2.69 27.03 13.61
N LYS A 466 -3.20 26.65 12.44
CA LYS A 466 -3.46 27.60 11.35
C LYS A 466 -4.86 28.17 11.31
N ASN A 467 -5.80 27.60 12.08
CA ASN A 467 -7.16 28.11 12.25
C ASN A 467 -7.87 28.47 10.92
N ARG A 468 -7.79 27.58 9.93
CA ARG A 468 -8.47 27.74 8.63
C ARG A 468 -9.94 27.34 8.74
N GLN A 469 -10.78 27.89 7.87
CA GLN A 469 -12.19 27.49 7.77
C GLN A 469 -12.39 26.14 7.07
N LEU A 470 -11.50 25.79 6.12
CA LEU A 470 -11.58 24.57 5.32
C LEU A 470 -10.29 23.76 5.40
N LEU A 471 -10.40 22.45 5.21
CA LEU A 471 -9.23 21.58 5.15
C LEU A 471 -8.43 21.87 3.87
N PRO A 472 -7.12 22.13 3.98
CA PRO A 472 -6.26 22.33 2.82
C PRO A 472 -5.83 21.01 2.19
N PRO A 473 -5.43 20.97 0.91
CA PRO A 473 -4.83 19.77 0.34
C PRO A 473 -3.64 19.27 1.16
N LEU A 474 -3.58 17.97 1.46
CA LEU A 474 -2.45 17.37 2.18
C LEU A 474 -1.10 17.63 1.48
N SER A 475 -1.08 17.78 0.16
CA SER A 475 0.13 18.12 -0.59
C SER A 475 0.68 19.51 -0.27
N GLU A 476 -0.16 20.45 0.15
CA GLU A 476 0.30 21.77 0.60
C GLU A 476 0.90 21.65 1.99
N LEU A 477 0.21 20.97 2.90
CA LEU A 477 0.76 20.68 4.23
C LEU A 477 2.04 19.86 4.17
N ALA A 478 2.18 18.94 3.21
CA ALA A 478 3.40 18.15 3.03
C ALA A 478 4.63 18.99 2.64
N LYS A 479 4.44 20.13 1.96
CA LYS A 479 5.53 21.09 1.67
C LYS A 479 6.06 21.70 2.96
N GLU A 480 5.13 22.01 3.87
CA GLU A 480 5.41 22.68 5.14
C GLU A 480 5.84 21.70 6.22
N GLU A 481 5.30 20.49 6.27
CA GLU A 481 5.53 19.48 7.29
C GLU A 481 5.58 18.08 6.65
N SER A 482 6.77 17.46 6.70
CA SER A 482 6.99 16.14 6.10
C SER A 482 6.21 15.03 6.82
N TYR A 483 5.59 15.34 7.96
CA TYR A 483 4.67 14.46 8.67
C TYR A 483 3.41 14.15 7.84
N PHE A 484 2.94 15.11 7.04
CA PHE A 484 1.79 14.95 6.12
C PHE A 484 2.20 14.42 4.74
N ASP A 485 3.49 14.19 4.48
CA ASP A 485 3.97 13.53 3.27
C ASP A 485 3.76 12.02 3.34
N ILE A 486 2.55 11.60 3.00
CA ILE A 486 2.12 10.21 3.08
C ILE A 486 2.51 9.47 1.79
N PRO A 487 3.39 8.45 1.81
CA PRO A 487 3.79 7.75 0.60
C PRO A 487 2.72 6.78 0.08
N ASN A 488 1.81 6.30 0.94
CA ASN A 488 0.78 5.33 0.58
C ASN A 488 -0.31 5.96 -0.33
N PRO A 489 -0.41 5.59 -1.61
CA PRO A 489 -1.36 6.20 -2.54
C PRO A 489 -2.83 5.91 -2.19
N VAL A 490 -3.11 4.78 -1.55
CA VAL A 490 -4.46 4.41 -1.10
C VAL A 490 -4.93 5.38 -0.02
N LEU A 491 -4.09 5.60 0.99
CA LEU A 491 -4.38 6.53 2.06
C LEU A 491 -4.49 7.97 1.56
N ARG A 492 -3.58 8.40 0.68
CA ARG A 492 -3.65 9.75 0.06
C ARG A 492 -4.98 9.98 -0.65
N ARG A 493 -5.50 8.98 -1.35
CA ARG A 493 -6.80 9.08 -2.03
C ARG A 493 -7.94 9.13 -1.02
N ALA A 494 -7.95 8.26 -0.02
CA ALA A 494 -8.97 8.26 1.03
C ALA A 494 -9.01 9.62 1.76
N LEU A 495 -7.86 10.16 2.18
CA LEU A 495 -7.79 11.47 2.84
C LEU A 495 -8.13 12.64 1.90
N SER A 496 -7.85 12.51 0.60
CA SER A 496 -8.27 13.51 -0.39
C SER A 496 -9.78 13.52 -0.60
N GLU A 497 -10.46 12.37 -0.59
CA GLU A 497 -11.92 12.32 -0.66
C GLU A 497 -12.54 12.74 0.67
N PHE A 498 -11.94 12.36 1.81
CA PHE A 498 -12.30 12.83 3.14
C PHE A 498 -12.31 14.36 3.22
N ARG A 499 -11.23 15.00 2.75
CA ARG A 499 -11.15 16.47 2.64
C ARG A 499 -12.34 17.04 1.87
N LYS A 500 -12.71 16.45 0.72
CA LYS A 500 -13.81 16.95 -0.10
C LYS A 500 -15.16 16.81 0.62
N VAL A 501 -15.38 15.68 1.29
CA VAL A 501 -16.60 15.45 2.08
C VAL A 501 -16.67 16.46 3.23
N VAL A 502 -15.62 16.57 4.04
CA VAL A 502 -15.58 17.50 5.17
C VAL A 502 -15.74 18.95 4.72
N ASN A 503 -15.07 19.39 3.66
CA ASN A 503 -15.23 20.76 3.17
C ASN A 503 -16.66 21.03 2.68
N ALA A 504 -17.28 20.09 1.96
CA ALA A 504 -18.67 20.24 1.55
C ALA A 504 -19.64 20.29 2.75
N LEU A 505 -19.35 19.54 3.83
CA LEU A 505 -20.12 19.59 5.07
C LEU A 505 -19.92 20.91 5.84
N LEU A 506 -18.68 21.42 5.89
CA LEU A 506 -18.38 22.73 6.49
C LEU A 506 -19.04 23.87 5.72
N GLU A 507 -19.06 23.80 4.38
CA GLU A 507 -19.77 24.77 3.54
C GLU A 507 -21.29 24.71 3.74
N LYS A 508 -21.86 23.52 3.89
CA LYS A 508 -23.31 23.33 4.02
C LYS A 508 -23.86 23.62 5.42
N TYR A 509 -23.16 23.16 6.47
CA TYR A 509 -23.65 23.22 7.85
C TYR A 509 -22.86 24.21 8.74
N GLY A 510 -21.73 24.74 8.27
CA GLY A 510 -20.83 25.57 9.08
C GLY A 510 -19.90 24.75 9.97
N GLY A 511 -19.43 25.35 11.06
CA GLY A 511 -18.49 24.72 12.01
C GLY A 511 -19.08 23.53 12.77
N PHE A 512 -18.19 22.72 13.36
CA PHE A 512 -18.54 21.57 14.20
C PHE A 512 -17.89 21.69 15.58
N HIS A 513 -18.56 21.17 16.59
CA HIS A 513 -18.03 21.09 17.95
C HIS A 513 -17.15 19.85 18.12
N TYR A 514 -17.60 18.72 17.55
CA TYR A 514 -16.92 17.43 17.63
C TYR A 514 -16.72 16.78 16.27
N PHE A 515 -15.57 16.14 16.09
CA PHE A 515 -15.26 15.21 15.00
C PHE A 515 -15.01 13.82 15.57
N HIS A 516 -15.89 12.87 15.26
CA HIS A 516 -15.75 11.46 15.61
C HIS A 516 -15.40 10.67 14.34
N ILE A 517 -14.24 10.01 14.33
CA ILE A 517 -13.70 9.43 13.10
C ILE A 517 -13.26 7.98 13.34
N GLU A 518 -13.79 7.05 12.57
CA GLU A 518 -13.25 5.70 12.42
C GLU A 518 -12.40 5.61 11.15
N LEU A 519 -11.27 4.92 11.25
CA LEU A 519 -10.51 4.49 10.08
C LEU A 519 -10.44 2.97 10.01
N THR A 520 -10.74 2.42 8.84
CA THR A 520 -10.66 0.98 8.64
C THR A 520 -9.20 0.49 8.75
N ARG A 521 -9.01 -0.65 9.44
CA ARG A 521 -7.69 -1.29 9.66
C ARG A 521 -6.91 -1.52 8.36
N ASP A 522 -7.62 -1.71 7.24
CA ASP A 522 -7.00 -1.97 5.94
C ASP A 522 -6.54 -0.72 5.21
N VAL A 523 -7.19 0.45 5.38
CA VAL A 523 -6.65 1.73 4.91
C VAL A 523 -5.27 1.97 5.51
N CYS A 524 -5.09 1.51 6.75
CA CYS A 524 -3.91 1.77 7.53
C CYS A 524 -2.69 0.88 7.22
N LYS A 525 -2.88 -0.17 6.42
CA LYS A 525 -1.87 -1.23 6.27
C LYS A 525 -1.20 -1.24 4.90
N ALA A 526 0.10 -1.54 4.89
CA ALA A 526 0.86 -1.79 3.67
C ALA A 526 0.34 -3.06 2.94
N LYS A 527 0.77 -3.24 1.68
CA LYS A 527 0.40 -4.39 0.84
C LYS A 527 0.63 -5.74 1.55
N SER A 528 1.83 -5.95 2.11
CA SER A 528 2.20 -7.20 2.80
C SER A 528 1.30 -7.50 3.99
N ALA A 529 1.05 -6.51 4.85
CA ALA A 529 0.19 -6.64 6.02
C ALA A 529 -1.26 -6.97 5.65
N ARG A 530 -1.79 -6.39 4.55
CA ARG A 530 -3.13 -6.74 4.04
C ARG A 530 -3.20 -8.16 3.49
N MET A 531 -2.16 -8.62 2.78
CA MET A 531 -2.09 -10.01 2.31
C MET A 531 -2.00 -11.00 3.47
N GLN A 532 -1.25 -10.67 4.53
CA GLN A 532 -1.23 -11.48 5.76
C GLN A 532 -2.61 -11.53 6.43
N LEU A 533 -3.33 -10.41 6.51
CA LEU A 533 -4.70 -10.38 7.02
C LEU A 533 -5.65 -11.26 6.20
N GLU A 534 -5.58 -11.22 4.87
CA GLU A 534 -6.38 -12.12 4.03
C GLU A 534 -6.04 -13.59 4.28
N LYS A 535 -4.76 -13.92 4.46
CA LYS A 535 -4.35 -15.28 4.83
C LYS A 535 -4.93 -15.70 6.18
N ILE A 536 -4.90 -14.81 7.17
CA ILE A 536 -5.51 -15.03 8.49
C ILE A 536 -7.04 -15.20 8.35
N ASN A 537 -7.72 -14.35 7.57
CA ASN A 537 -9.16 -14.43 7.36
C ASN A 537 -9.56 -15.73 6.63
N LYS A 538 -8.78 -16.17 5.64
CA LYS A 538 -8.97 -17.47 4.96
C LYS A 538 -8.79 -18.63 5.94
N LYS A 539 -7.75 -18.58 6.78
CA LYS A 539 -7.54 -19.58 7.84
C LYS A 539 -8.72 -19.61 8.81
N ASN A 540 -9.16 -18.45 9.30
CA ASN A 540 -10.32 -18.34 10.19
C ASN A 540 -11.61 -18.88 9.54
N LYS A 541 -11.81 -18.65 8.24
CA LYS A 541 -12.93 -19.21 7.48
C LYS A 541 -12.85 -20.74 7.45
N SER A 542 -11.70 -21.29 7.06
CA SER A 542 -11.48 -22.74 7.05
C SER A 542 -11.69 -23.38 8.44
N GLU A 543 -11.25 -22.73 9.52
CA GLU A 543 -11.53 -23.19 10.89
C GLU A 543 -13.03 -23.13 11.24
N ASN A 544 -13.76 -22.12 10.75
CA ASN A 544 -15.21 -22.03 10.96
C ASN A 544 -15.97 -23.07 10.13
N ASP A 545 -15.50 -23.38 8.93
CA ASP A 545 -16.08 -24.41 8.05
C ASP A 545 -15.87 -25.79 8.69
N ALA A 546 -14.67 -26.09 9.19
CA ALA A 546 -14.39 -27.31 9.93
C ALA A 546 -15.23 -27.42 11.23
N ALA A 547 -15.41 -26.32 11.96
CA ALA A 547 -16.29 -26.30 13.12
C ALA A 547 -17.76 -26.53 12.73
N SER A 548 -18.19 -26.02 11.57
CA SER A 548 -19.56 -26.23 11.06
C SER A 548 -19.79 -27.70 10.70
N GLN A 549 -18.85 -28.34 10.01
CA GLN A 549 -18.88 -29.77 9.71
C GLN A 549 -18.91 -30.62 10.97
N LEU A 550 -18.11 -30.27 11.98
CA LEU A 550 -18.13 -30.96 13.26
C LEU A 550 -19.50 -30.83 13.95
N LEU A 551 -20.12 -29.64 13.92
CA LEU A 551 -21.47 -29.45 14.50
C LEU A 551 -22.52 -30.30 13.78
N GLU A 552 -22.43 -30.43 12.46
CA GLU A 552 -23.31 -31.28 11.66
C GLU A 552 -23.18 -32.75 12.06
N VAL A 553 -21.95 -33.27 12.16
CA VAL A 553 -21.68 -34.64 12.64
C VAL A 553 -22.20 -34.85 14.06
N LEU A 554 -22.12 -33.84 14.92
CA LEU A 554 -22.58 -33.91 16.31
C LEU A 554 -24.10 -33.69 16.48
N GLY A 555 -24.83 -33.37 15.40
CA GLY A 555 -26.26 -33.06 15.44
C GLY A 555 -26.59 -31.75 16.16
N LEU A 556 -25.65 -30.80 16.22
CA LEU A 556 -25.81 -29.52 16.92
C LEU A 556 -26.14 -28.37 15.98
N PRO A 557 -27.01 -27.42 16.38
CA PRO A 557 -27.31 -26.24 15.56
C PRO A 557 -26.06 -25.43 15.23
N ASN A 558 -25.92 -25.04 13.96
CA ASN A 558 -24.78 -24.26 13.47
C ASN A 558 -24.87 -22.75 13.85
N THR A 559 -24.78 -22.47 15.15
CA THR A 559 -24.77 -21.09 15.70
C THR A 559 -23.34 -20.56 15.88
N TYR A 560 -23.17 -19.24 15.96
CA TYR A 560 -21.87 -18.63 16.24
C TYR A 560 -21.24 -19.17 17.54
N ASN A 561 -22.03 -19.26 18.61
CA ASN A 561 -21.56 -19.74 19.91
C ASN A 561 -21.13 -21.21 19.83
N ASN A 562 -21.89 -22.06 19.15
CA ASN A 562 -21.54 -23.47 19.02
C ASN A 562 -20.26 -23.65 18.18
N ARG A 563 -20.10 -22.90 17.09
CA ARG A 563 -18.85 -22.90 16.31
C ARG A 563 -17.67 -22.48 17.19
N LEU A 564 -17.84 -21.45 18.00
CA LEU A 564 -16.79 -20.97 18.89
C LEU A 564 -16.46 -21.98 20.00
N LYS A 565 -17.47 -22.67 20.59
CA LYS A 565 -17.26 -23.77 21.54
C LYS A 565 -16.42 -24.87 20.90
N CYS A 566 -16.79 -25.36 19.71
CA CYS A 566 -16.02 -26.39 19.00
C CYS A 566 -14.58 -25.97 18.70
N LYS A 567 -14.37 -24.72 18.26
CA LYS A 567 -13.03 -24.19 18.01
C LYS A 567 -12.18 -24.13 19.27
N LEU A 568 -12.73 -23.62 20.37
CA LEU A 568 -12.01 -23.52 21.65
C LEU A 568 -11.76 -24.91 22.25
N TRP A 569 -12.72 -25.83 22.13
CA TRP A 569 -12.58 -27.23 22.55
C TRP A 569 -11.37 -27.90 21.89
N LYS A 570 -11.25 -27.81 20.56
CA LYS A 570 -10.09 -28.32 19.82
C LYS A 570 -8.80 -27.58 20.13
N GLN A 571 -8.85 -26.25 20.30
CA GLN A 571 -7.65 -25.48 20.67
C GLN A 571 -7.15 -25.79 22.08
N GLN A 572 -8.02 -26.23 22.98
CA GLN A 572 -7.70 -26.57 24.37
C GLN A 572 -7.40 -28.05 24.57
N GLU A 573 -7.21 -28.81 23.49
CA GLU A 573 -6.98 -30.26 23.54
C GLU A 573 -8.07 -31.00 24.34
N GLU A 574 -9.32 -30.52 24.26
CA GLU A 574 -10.49 -31.13 24.90
C GLU A 574 -10.54 -31.03 26.43
N TYR A 575 -9.79 -30.13 27.05
CA TYR A 575 -9.83 -29.89 28.50
C TYR A 575 -10.37 -28.50 28.87
N CYS A 576 -11.07 -28.43 29.99
CA CYS A 576 -11.45 -27.17 30.64
C CYS A 576 -10.17 -26.48 31.13
N LEU A 577 -9.96 -25.23 30.68
CA LEU A 577 -8.72 -24.52 31.00
C LEU A 577 -8.59 -24.26 32.51
N TYR A 578 -9.71 -24.01 33.19
CA TYR A 578 -9.77 -23.69 34.61
C TYR A 578 -9.69 -24.93 35.51
N SER A 579 -10.70 -25.81 35.46
CA SER A 579 -10.73 -27.00 36.32
C SER A 579 -9.75 -28.10 35.90
N GLY A 580 -9.34 -28.14 34.62
CA GLY A 580 -8.54 -29.24 34.07
C GLY A 580 -9.33 -30.50 33.73
N GLU A 581 -10.66 -30.49 33.91
CA GLU A 581 -11.52 -31.62 33.56
C GLU A 581 -11.65 -31.81 32.04
N LYS A 582 -11.80 -33.06 31.61
CA LYS A 582 -11.99 -33.39 30.19
C LYS A 582 -13.40 -32.98 29.73
N ILE A 583 -13.46 -32.19 28.68
CA ILE A 583 -14.70 -31.79 28.00
C ILE A 583 -15.02 -32.88 26.97
N THR A 584 -16.07 -33.66 27.21
CA THR A 584 -16.54 -34.70 26.29
C THR A 584 -17.50 -34.13 25.25
N ILE A 585 -17.88 -34.96 24.28
CA ILE A 585 -18.92 -34.63 23.30
C ILE A 585 -20.27 -34.38 23.99
N ASP A 586 -20.59 -35.11 25.05
CA ASP A 586 -21.85 -34.93 25.78
C ASP A 586 -21.90 -33.57 26.48
N HIS A 587 -20.77 -33.10 27.02
CA HIS A 587 -20.66 -31.72 27.54
C HIS A 587 -20.90 -30.66 26.44
N LEU A 588 -20.51 -30.92 25.18
CA LEU A 588 -20.80 -30.01 24.06
C LEU A 588 -22.29 -30.02 23.67
N LYS A 589 -22.98 -31.15 23.86
CA LYS A 589 -24.42 -31.28 23.61
C LYS A 589 -25.26 -30.62 24.71
N ASP A 590 -24.77 -30.60 25.94
CA ASP A 590 -25.42 -29.88 27.04
C ASP A 590 -25.17 -28.36 26.95
N GLN A 591 -26.24 -27.61 26.73
CA GLN A 591 -26.17 -26.14 26.66
C GLN A 591 -25.76 -25.48 27.99
N ARG A 592 -25.96 -26.16 29.13
CA ARG A 592 -25.71 -25.64 30.48
C ARG A 592 -24.37 -26.07 31.05
N ALA A 593 -23.76 -27.14 30.56
CA ALA A 593 -22.48 -27.65 31.07
C ALA A 593 -21.30 -26.70 30.79
N LEU A 594 -21.29 -26.06 29.62
CA LEU A 594 -20.14 -25.29 29.13
C LEU A 594 -20.45 -23.82 28.85
N GLN A 595 -19.54 -22.95 29.26
CA GLN A 595 -19.56 -21.52 28.96
C GLN A 595 -18.28 -21.07 28.25
N ILE A 596 -18.42 -20.02 27.43
CA ILE A 596 -17.29 -19.30 26.86
C ILE A 596 -17.04 -18.12 27.79
N ASP A 597 -15.95 -18.18 28.55
CA ASP A 597 -15.57 -17.13 29.49
C ASP A 597 -14.59 -16.12 28.85
N HIS A 598 -14.67 -14.88 29.30
CA HIS A 598 -13.65 -13.85 29.12
C HIS A 598 -12.65 -13.95 30.25
N ALA A 599 -11.46 -14.49 29.97
CA ALA A 599 -10.42 -14.68 30.97
C ALA A 599 -10.13 -13.37 31.72
N PHE A 600 -9.95 -12.27 30.99
CA PHE A 600 -10.02 -10.92 31.55
C PHE A 600 -11.46 -10.44 31.46
N PRO A 601 -12.13 -10.10 32.56
CA PRO A 601 -13.53 -9.70 32.55
C PRO A 601 -13.81 -8.57 31.54
N LEU A 602 -14.92 -8.68 30.81
CA LEU A 602 -15.27 -7.73 29.75
C LEU A 602 -15.63 -6.37 30.34
N SER A 603 -16.24 -6.30 31.54
CA SER A 603 -16.51 -5.03 32.22
C SER A 603 -15.24 -4.24 32.59
N ARG A 604 -14.12 -4.93 32.84
CA ARG A 604 -12.84 -4.30 33.22
C ARG A 604 -11.90 -4.11 32.05
N SER A 605 -11.98 -4.96 31.02
CA SER A 605 -11.05 -4.97 29.88
C SER A 605 -11.62 -4.42 28.58
N LEU A 606 -12.94 -4.45 28.39
CA LEU A 606 -13.65 -4.26 27.11
C LEU A 606 -13.11 -5.13 25.95
N ASP A 607 -12.34 -6.17 26.24
CA ASP A 607 -11.71 -7.01 25.22
C ASP A 607 -12.56 -8.26 24.92
N ASP A 608 -13.45 -8.14 23.93
CA ASP A 608 -14.24 -9.27 23.40
C ASP A 608 -13.48 -10.12 22.36
N SER A 609 -12.17 -9.92 22.18
CA SER A 609 -11.41 -10.64 21.16
C SER A 609 -11.28 -12.14 21.51
N GLN A 610 -11.10 -12.97 20.47
CA GLN A 610 -10.86 -14.41 20.66
C GLN A 610 -9.59 -14.73 21.48
N SER A 611 -8.67 -13.76 21.61
CA SER A 611 -7.50 -13.91 22.49
C SER A 611 -7.88 -13.88 23.97
N ASN A 612 -9.06 -13.35 24.31
CA ASN A 612 -9.59 -13.31 25.67
C ASN A 612 -10.57 -14.44 25.99
N LYS A 613 -11.06 -15.17 24.98
CA LYS A 613 -12.13 -16.18 25.15
C LYS A 613 -11.57 -17.57 25.40
N VAL A 614 -12.08 -18.27 26.40
CA VAL A 614 -11.73 -19.66 26.73
C VAL A 614 -13.00 -20.47 26.96
N LEU A 615 -12.93 -21.78 26.73
CA LEU A 615 -14.03 -22.71 27.01
C LEU A 615 -13.81 -23.33 28.40
N CYS A 616 -14.80 -23.22 29.26
CA CYS A 616 -14.75 -23.78 30.61
C CYS A 616 -16.10 -24.36 31.02
N LEU A 617 -16.08 -25.13 32.12
CA LEU A 617 -17.30 -25.56 32.79
C LEU A 617 -18.02 -24.34 33.39
N THR A 618 -19.35 -24.40 33.37
CA THR A 618 -20.21 -23.33 33.93
C THR A 618 -19.90 -23.06 35.40
N SER A 619 -19.64 -24.09 36.20
CA SER A 619 -19.24 -23.97 37.62
C SER A 619 -17.97 -23.14 37.78
N SER A 620 -16.92 -23.48 37.03
CA SER A 620 -15.64 -22.76 37.07
C SER A 620 -15.77 -21.28 36.68
N ASN A 621 -16.65 -20.97 35.72
CA ASN A 621 -16.88 -19.58 35.34
C ASN A 621 -17.62 -18.79 36.42
N GLN A 622 -18.62 -19.41 37.06
CA GLN A 622 -19.39 -18.79 38.16
C GLN A 622 -18.50 -18.46 39.36
N GLU A 623 -17.58 -19.37 39.70
CA GLU A 623 -16.61 -19.16 40.79
C GLU A 623 -15.61 -18.05 40.47
N LYS A 624 -15.11 -17.98 39.23
CA LYS A 624 -14.19 -16.92 38.77
C LYS A 624 -14.86 -15.54 38.84
N SER A 625 -16.12 -15.42 38.42
CA SER A 625 -16.87 -14.14 38.41
C SER A 625 -16.09 -13.01 37.70
N ASN A 626 -16.13 -11.78 38.22
CA ASN A 626 -15.43 -10.60 37.68
C ASN A 626 -13.92 -10.53 38.03
N LYS A 627 -13.28 -11.68 38.27
CA LYS A 627 -11.83 -11.79 38.51
C LYS A 627 -11.08 -12.26 37.27
N THR A 628 -9.82 -11.90 37.13
CA THR A 628 -8.88 -12.49 36.17
C THR A 628 -8.44 -13.88 36.63
N PRO A 629 -7.81 -14.72 35.76
CA PRO A 629 -7.40 -16.06 36.17
C PRO A 629 -6.36 -16.02 37.28
N TYR A 630 -5.48 -15.00 37.30
CA TYR A 630 -4.49 -14.83 38.36
C TYR A 630 -5.12 -14.30 39.66
N GLU A 631 -6.07 -13.37 39.60
CA GLU A 631 -6.78 -12.91 40.81
C GLU A 631 -7.62 -14.03 41.45
N TRP A 632 -8.04 -15.03 40.69
CA TRP A 632 -8.82 -16.16 41.19
C TRP A 632 -7.94 -17.34 41.65
N LEU A 633 -6.93 -17.73 40.87
CA LEU A 633 -6.09 -18.91 41.14
C LEU A 633 -4.73 -18.58 41.75
N GLY A 634 -4.25 -17.34 41.60
CA GLY A 634 -2.87 -16.94 41.91
C GLY A 634 -2.50 -16.91 43.38
N SER A 635 -3.48 -17.01 44.29
CA SER A 635 -3.23 -17.20 45.73
C SER A 635 -2.74 -18.61 46.07
N ASP A 636 -2.90 -19.58 45.16
CA ASP A 636 -2.44 -20.96 45.30
C ASP A 636 -1.48 -21.28 44.14
N GLU A 637 -0.18 -21.32 44.46
CA GLU A 637 0.88 -21.49 43.47
C GLU A 637 0.75 -22.79 42.67
N LYS A 638 0.32 -23.89 43.32
CA LYS A 638 0.10 -25.17 42.63
C LYS A 638 -1.04 -25.08 41.62
N LYS A 639 -2.17 -24.47 42.00
CA LYS A 639 -3.31 -24.29 41.08
C LYS A 639 -2.96 -23.36 39.92
N TRP A 640 -2.21 -22.30 40.19
CA TRP A 640 -1.73 -21.38 39.16
C TRP A 640 -0.79 -22.08 38.17
N ASP A 641 0.20 -22.85 38.64
CA ASP A 641 1.14 -23.55 37.78
C ASP A 641 0.47 -24.63 36.93
N MET A 642 -0.50 -25.35 37.50
CA MET A 642 -1.32 -26.30 36.74
C MET A 642 -2.12 -25.60 35.62
N TYR A 643 -2.71 -24.44 35.91
CA TYR A 643 -3.40 -23.62 34.90
C TYR A 643 -2.44 -23.13 33.82
N VAL A 644 -1.28 -22.61 34.20
CA VAL A 644 -0.23 -22.17 33.26
C VAL A 644 0.22 -23.32 32.38
N GLY A 645 0.46 -24.51 32.94
CA GLY A 645 0.78 -25.73 32.21
C GLY A 645 -0.25 -26.06 31.13
N ARG A 646 -1.55 -26.01 31.47
CA ARG A 646 -2.66 -26.21 30.52
C ARG A 646 -2.70 -25.13 29.43
N VAL A 647 -2.46 -23.88 29.78
CA VAL A 647 -2.38 -22.79 28.79
C VAL A 647 -1.24 -23.05 27.79
N TYR A 648 -0.08 -23.50 28.25
CA TYR A 648 1.06 -23.76 27.37
C TYR A 648 0.96 -25.06 26.58
N SER A 649 0.24 -26.08 27.06
CA SER A 649 -0.05 -27.31 26.30
C SER A 649 -1.12 -27.11 25.23
N SER A 650 -2.01 -26.13 25.38
CA SER A 650 -3.03 -25.81 24.37
C SER A 650 -2.45 -25.36 23.02
N ASN A 651 -3.22 -25.53 21.94
CA ASN A 651 -2.92 -25.03 20.60
C ASN A 651 -3.29 -23.53 20.42
N PHE A 652 -3.08 -22.73 21.46
CA PHE A 652 -3.24 -21.28 21.39
C PHE A 652 -2.03 -20.58 20.76
N SER A 653 -2.28 -19.44 20.14
CA SER A 653 -1.19 -18.57 19.65
C SER A 653 -0.31 -18.09 20.82
N PRO A 654 1.00 -17.84 20.59
CA PRO A 654 1.89 -17.33 21.64
C PRO A 654 1.39 -16.04 22.31
N SER A 655 0.71 -15.17 21.55
CA SER A 655 0.13 -13.94 22.10
C SER A 655 -1.04 -14.21 23.04
N LYS A 656 -1.86 -15.23 22.75
CA LYS A 656 -2.98 -15.61 23.62
C LYS A 656 -2.46 -16.26 24.90
N LYS A 657 -1.46 -17.15 24.80
CA LYS A 657 -0.80 -17.78 25.96
C LYS A 657 -0.27 -16.74 26.94
N ARG A 658 0.58 -15.81 26.46
CA ARG A 658 1.11 -14.71 27.28
C ARG A 658 0.05 -13.86 27.95
N LYS A 659 -1.06 -13.60 27.24
CA LYS A 659 -2.18 -12.84 27.81
C LYS A 659 -2.83 -13.61 28.95
N LEU A 660 -3.18 -14.87 28.73
CA LEU A 660 -3.87 -15.72 29.71
C LEU A 660 -3.05 -16.01 30.98
N THR A 661 -1.72 -15.89 30.93
CA THR A 661 -0.80 -16.12 32.06
C THR A 661 -0.26 -14.82 32.67
N GLN A 662 -0.87 -13.67 32.37
CA GLN A 662 -0.42 -12.39 32.91
C GLN A 662 -0.82 -12.26 34.40
N LYS A 663 0.19 -12.15 35.27
CA LYS A 663 0.01 -11.96 36.74
C LYS A 663 -0.45 -10.54 37.11
N ASN A 664 0.00 -9.54 36.36
CA ASN A 664 -0.25 -8.14 36.66
C ASN A 664 -1.40 -7.58 35.80
N PHE A 665 -2.62 -7.54 36.36
CA PHE A 665 -3.72 -6.74 35.81
C PHE A 665 -3.76 -5.40 36.55
N LYS A 666 -3.25 -4.32 35.94
CA LYS A 666 -3.35 -2.99 36.56
C LYS A 666 -4.79 -2.47 36.42
N GLU A 667 -5.47 -2.25 37.54
CA GLU A 667 -6.58 -1.29 37.64
C GLU A 667 -6.00 0.12 37.44
N ARG A 668 -5.77 0.52 36.19
CA ARG A 668 -5.48 1.92 35.86
C ARG A 668 -6.83 2.60 35.82
N ASN A 669 -7.04 3.66 36.63
CA ASN A 669 -8.26 4.46 36.74
C ASN A 669 -9.24 4.20 35.57
N GLU A 670 -10.41 3.62 35.90
CA GLU A 670 -11.37 3.09 34.91
C GLU A 670 -11.60 4.09 33.76
N GLU A 671 -11.71 5.38 34.05
CA GLU A 671 -11.92 6.46 33.07
C GLU A 671 -10.78 6.60 32.04
N ASP A 672 -9.53 6.61 32.50
CA ASP A 672 -8.34 6.91 31.70
C ASP A 672 -7.89 5.67 30.88
N PHE A 673 -8.20 4.45 31.37
CA PHE A 673 -7.94 3.19 30.66
C PHE A 673 -9.00 2.87 29.61
N LEU A 674 -10.29 3.08 29.92
CA LEU A 674 -11.39 2.91 28.96
C LEU A 674 -11.16 3.88 27.79
N ALA A 675 -11.00 5.18 28.04
CA ALA A 675 -10.74 6.20 27.01
C ALA A 675 -9.54 5.85 26.10
N ARG A 676 -8.45 5.29 26.64
CA ARG A 676 -7.24 4.95 25.87
C ARG A 676 -7.36 3.67 25.04
N ASN A 677 -8.13 2.66 25.48
CA ASN A 677 -8.38 1.45 24.68
C ASN A 677 -9.44 1.69 23.58
N LEU A 678 -10.26 2.73 23.74
CA LEU A 678 -11.31 3.12 22.80
C LEU A 678 -10.77 3.84 21.57
N VAL A 679 -9.67 4.58 21.75
CA VAL A 679 -9.05 5.41 20.71
C VAL A 679 -8.08 4.59 19.85
N ASP A 680 -8.24 4.62 18.53
CA ASP A 680 -7.22 4.05 17.63
C ASP A 680 -5.95 4.90 17.68
N THR A 681 -4.91 4.36 18.33
CA THR A 681 -3.58 4.99 18.45
C THR A 681 -2.70 4.77 17.22
N GLY A 682 -3.24 4.11 16.19
CA GLY A 682 -2.59 3.89 14.91
C GLY A 682 -2.02 5.18 14.33
N TYR A 683 -0.88 5.07 13.64
CA TYR A 683 -0.18 6.21 13.03
C TYR A 683 -1.11 7.10 12.19
N ILE A 684 -2.09 6.52 11.50
CA ILE A 684 -2.98 7.26 10.60
C ILE A 684 -4.13 7.93 11.32
N GLY A 685 -4.65 7.34 12.41
CA GLY A 685 -5.55 8.03 13.33
C GLY A 685 -4.90 9.30 13.87
N ARG A 686 -3.61 9.20 14.25
CA ARG A 686 -2.82 10.37 14.66
C ARG A 686 -2.64 11.38 13.52
N VAL A 687 -2.23 10.96 12.32
CA VAL A 687 -2.08 11.87 11.17
C VAL A 687 -3.39 12.57 10.83
N THR A 688 -4.52 11.87 10.89
CA THR A 688 -5.84 12.45 10.59
C THR A 688 -6.26 13.44 11.68
N LYS A 689 -6.05 13.08 12.96
CA LYS A 689 -6.29 13.98 14.10
C LYS A 689 -5.45 15.25 13.99
N GLU A 690 -4.15 15.13 13.72
CA GLU A 690 -3.26 16.27 13.54
C GLU A 690 -3.61 17.09 12.30
N TYR A 691 -4.02 16.44 11.21
CA TYR A 691 -4.44 17.14 9.99
C TYR A 691 -5.64 18.06 10.25
N ILE A 692 -6.64 17.58 10.98
CA ILE A 692 -7.83 18.36 11.35
C ILE A 692 -7.47 19.42 12.39
N LYS A 693 -6.80 19.02 13.48
CA LYS A 693 -6.42 19.91 14.60
C LYS A 693 -5.53 21.07 14.16
N HIS A 694 -4.55 20.82 13.29
CA HIS A 694 -3.64 21.83 12.78
C HIS A 694 -4.34 22.78 11.79
N SER A 695 -5.36 22.27 11.08
CA SER A 695 -5.98 23.01 9.97
C SER A 695 -7.24 23.76 10.37
N LEU A 696 -8.15 23.19 11.16
CA LEU A 696 -9.50 23.73 11.38
C LEU A 696 -9.64 24.42 12.74
N SER A 697 -10.53 25.41 12.77
CA SER A 697 -11.13 25.93 14.00
C SER A 697 -12.36 25.11 14.40
N PHE A 698 -12.57 24.94 15.71
CA PHE A 698 -13.74 24.25 16.26
C PHE A 698 -14.70 25.25 16.90
N LEU A 699 -15.98 24.91 16.92
CA LEU A 699 -16.95 25.68 17.71
C LEU A 699 -16.66 25.48 19.21
N PRO A 700 -16.82 26.53 20.03
CA PRO A 700 -16.52 26.48 21.45
C PRO A 700 -17.46 25.50 22.17
N LEU A 701 -16.92 24.75 23.13
CA LEU A 701 -17.73 23.88 23.98
C LEU A 701 -18.22 24.64 25.22
N PRO A 702 -19.49 24.46 25.65
CA PRO A 702 -20.04 25.17 26.82
C PRO A 702 -19.27 24.91 28.12
N ASP A 703 -18.64 23.75 28.26
CA ASP A 703 -17.88 23.33 29.44
C ASP A 703 -16.38 23.70 29.39
N GLY A 704 -15.94 24.43 28.36
CA GLY A 704 -14.54 24.82 28.20
C GLY A 704 -13.57 23.66 27.92
N LYS A 705 -14.06 22.44 27.67
CA LYS A 705 -13.19 21.30 27.31
C LYS A 705 -12.45 21.58 26.00
N LYS A 706 -11.22 21.08 25.89
CA LYS A 706 -10.35 21.26 24.71
C LYS A 706 -10.34 20.09 23.74
N GLU A 707 -11.04 18.99 24.05
CA GLU A 707 -11.02 17.79 23.22
C GLU A 707 -12.15 17.80 22.19
N HIS A 708 -11.83 18.20 20.94
CA HIS A 708 -12.80 18.27 19.85
C HIS A 708 -12.76 17.07 18.87
N ILE A 709 -11.72 16.23 18.94
CA ILE A 709 -11.52 15.14 17.96
C ILE A 709 -11.31 13.81 18.67
N ARG A 710 -12.16 12.83 18.35
CA ARG A 710 -12.04 11.45 18.81
C ARG A 710 -11.85 10.51 17.62
N ILE A 711 -10.80 9.68 17.70
CA ILE A 711 -10.59 8.60 16.74
C ILE A 711 -11.17 7.33 17.34
N ILE A 712 -12.23 6.77 16.76
CA ILE A 712 -12.93 5.60 17.28
C ILE A 712 -12.37 4.33 16.64
N SER A 713 -12.10 3.31 17.45
CA SER A 713 -11.69 2.01 16.92
C SER A 713 -12.88 1.24 16.32
N GLY A 714 -12.69 0.55 15.19
CA GLY A 714 -13.77 -0.22 14.58
C GLY A 714 -14.31 -1.39 15.43
N SER A 715 -13.52 -1.87 16.40
CA SER A 715 -14.03 -2.78 17.44
C SER A 715 -15.11 -2.10 18.26
N MET A 716 -14.91 -0.85 18.66
CA MET A 716 -15.87 -0.10 19.46
C MET A 716 -17.16 0.18 18.69
N THR A 717 -17.06 0.62 17.43
CA THR A 717 -18.24 0.79 16.57
C THR A 717 -19.03 -0.51 16.43
N SER A 718 -18.35 -1.66 16.28
CA SER A 718 -19.02 -2.96 16.24
C SER A 718 -19.69 -3.34 17.57
N THR A 719 -19.03 -3.07 18.69
CA THR A 719 -19.57 -3.32 20.04
C THR A 719 -20.81 -2.47 20.29
N MET A 720 -20.75 -1.17 20.00
CA MET A 720 -21.86 -0.24 20.19
C MET A 720 -23.04 -0.56 19.27
N ARG A 721 -22.78 -0.98 18.01
CA ARG A 721 -23.84 -1.48 17.11
C ARG A 721 -24.62 -2.63 17.75
N SER A 722 -23.91 -3.59 18.34
CA SER A 722 -24.52 -4.75 19.02
C SER A 722 -25.25 -4.34 20.29
N PHE A 723 -24.66 -3.47 21.11
CA PHE A 723 -25.27 -2.96 22.34
C PHE A 723 -26.59 -2.22 22.07
N TRP A 724 -26.64 -1.47 20.98
CA TRP A 724 -27.84 -0.79 20.50
C TRP A 724 -28.71 -1.67 19.60
N GLY A 725 -28.52 -2.99 19.53
CA GLY A 725 -29.43 -3.87 18.77
C GLY A 725 -29.67 -3.47 17.30
N VAL A 726 -28.74 -2.74 16.69
CA VAL A 726 -28.84 -2.30 15.30
C VAL A 726 -28.48 -3.48 14.41
N GLN A 727 -29.23 -3.69 13.31
CA GLN A 727 -29.03 -4.83 12.42
C GLN A 727 -27.57 -4.98 11.96
N GLU A 728 -27.15 -6.24 11.77
CA GLU A 728 -25.81 -6.57 11.29
C GLU A 728 -25.51 -5.92 9.95
N LYS A 729 -24.23 -5.60 9.71
CA LYS A 729 -23.78 -4.98 8.47
C LYS A 729 -24.11 -5.89 7.30
N ASN A 730 -24.95 -5.44 6.38
CA ASN A 730 -24.97 -6.01 5.05
C ASN A 730 -23.74 -5.47 4.28
N ARG A 731 -22.79 -6.38 4.01
CA ARG A 731 -21.51 -6.05 3.35
C ARG A 731 -21.60 -6.01 1.82
N ASP A 732 -22.78 -6.27 1.27
CA ASP A 732 -23.00 -6.36 -0.18
C ASP A 732 -23.09 -4.95 -0.82
N HIS A 733 -23.34 -3.91 -0.02
CA HIS A 733 -23.46 -2.52 -0.48
C HIS A 733 -22.71 -1.53 0.42
N HIS A 734 -22.55 -0.28 -0.03
CA HIS A 734 -21.76 0.73 0.69
C HIS A 734 -22.54 1.52 1.75
N LEU A 735 -23.87 1.34 1.89
CA LEU A 735 -24.68 2.15 2.83
C LEU A 735 -24.37 1.83 4.30
N HIS A 736 -23.83 0.64 4.61
CA HIS A 736 -23.39 0.33 5.98
C HIS A 736 -22.32 1.30 6.49
N HIS A 737 -21.58 1.99 5.61
CA HIS A 737 -20.65 3.04 6.02
C HIS A 737 -21.36 4.27 6.61
N ALA A 738 -22.55 4.64 6.09
CA ALA A 738 -23.35 5.71 6.70
C ALA A 738 -23.96 5.26 8.03
N GLN A 739 -24.44 4.01 8.12
CA GLN A 739 -24.87 3.41 9.39
C GLN A 739 -23.75 3.50 10.44
N ASP A 740 -22.52 3.14 10.06
CA ASP A 740 -21.36 3.24 10.92
C ASP A 740 -21.06 4.69 11.31
N ALA A 741 -21.13 5.63 10.37
CA ALA A 741 -20.92 7.06 10.64
C ALA A 741 -21.94 7.63 11.65
N ILE A 742 -23.21 7.23 11.57
CA ILE A 742 -24.25 7.60 12.56
C ILE A 742 -23.88 7.05 13.94
N ILE A 743 -23.50 5.77 14.02
CA ILE A 743 -23.08 5.12 15.26
C ILE A 743 -21.86 5.84 15.85
N ILE A 744 -20.84 6.12 15.02
CA ILE A 744 -19.61 6.84 15.39
C ILE A 744 -19.94 8.23 15.97
N ALA A 745 -20.84 8.98 15.33
CA ALA A 745 -21.26 10.29 15.82
C ALA A 745 -21.90 10.21 17.21
N CYS A 746 -22.64 9.13 17.51
CA CYS A 746 -23.36 8.95 18.77
C CYS A 746 -22.51 8.41 19.93
N ILE A 747 -21.26 7.99 19.70
CA ILE A 747 -20.38 7.45 20.74
C ILE A 747 -19.79 8.58 21.59
N GLU A 748 -20.18 8.63 22.85
CA GLU A 748 -19.74 9.61 23.85
C GLU A 748 -19.25 8.92 25.14
N PRO A 749 -18.42 9.59 25.96
CA PRO A 749 -17.93 9.03 27.23
C PRO A 749 -19.05 8.51 28.15
N SER A 750 -20.17 9.23 28.24
CA SER A 750 -21.33 8.81 29.04
C SER A 750 -21.96 7.50 28.54
N MET A 751 -22.01 7.28 27.22
CA MET A 751 -22.52 6.04 26.63
C MET A 751 -21.60 4.86 26.88
N ILE A 752 -20.29 5.08 26.86
CA ILE A 752 -19.29 4.07 27.20
C ILE A 752 -19.46 3.66 28.66
N GLN A 753 -19.65 4.61 29.58
CA GLN A 753 -19.87 4.31 30.99
C GLN A 753 -21.14 3.47 31.19
N LYS A 754 -22.26 3.85 30.57
CA LYS A 754 -23.51 3.08 30.59
C LYS A 754 -23.31 1.64 30.09
N TYR A 755 -22.54 1.47 29.01
CA TYR A 755 -22.20 0.15 28.48
C TYR A 755 -21.37 -0.69 29.47
N THR A 756 -20.34 -0.10 30.08
CA THR A 756 -19.50 -0.77 31.07
C THR A 756 -20.30 -1.18 32.32
N THR A 757 -21.18 -0.32 32.82
CA THR A 757 -22.09 -0.66 33.93
C THR A 757 -22.99 -1.84 33.56
N TYR A 758 -23.57 -1.83 32.36
CA TYR A 758 -24.37 -2.95 31.85
C TYR A 758 -23.57 -4.28 31.81
N LEU A 759 -22.31 -4.24 31.40
CA LEU A 759 -21.45 -5.43 31.40
C LEU A 759 -21.14 -5.92 32.82
N LYS A 760 -20.83 -5.00 33.74
CA LYS A 760 -20.54 -5.31 35.15
C LYS A 760 -21.74 -6.00 35.83
N ASP A 761 -22.95 -5.50 35.57
CA ASP A 761 -24.18 -6.09 36.08
C ASP A 761 -24.44 -7.50 35.50
N LYS A 762 -24.07 -7.72 34.23
CA LYS A 762 -24.19 -9.02 33.57
C LYS A 762 -23.21 -10.05 34.13
N GLU A 763 -21.98 -9.64 34.45
CA GLU A 763 -20.91 -10.51 34.95
C GLU A 763 -21.03 -10.86 36.43
N THR A 764 -21.53 -9.93 37.25
CA THR A 764 -21.65 -10.12 38.72
C THR A 764 -22.92 -10.84 39.17
N HIS A 765 -23.75 -11.31 38.23
CA HIS A 765 -25.00 -12.05 38.50
C HIS A 765 -25.96 -11.36 39.50
N ARG A 766 -25.95 -10.02 39.62
CA ARG A 766 -26.82 -9.25 40.55
C ARG A 766 -28.31 -9.20 40.18
N LEU A 767 -28.77 -9.99 39.21
CA LEU A 767 -30.19 -10.16 38.90
C LEU A 767 -30.60 -11.61 39.14
N LYS A 768 -31.14 -11.87 40.35
CA LYS A 768 -31.91 -13.09 40.65
C LYS A 768 -33.02 -13.22 39.60
N SER A 769 -33.22 -14.42 39.08
CA SER A 769 -34.14 -14.74 37.97
C SER A 769 -35.56 -14.18 38.16
N HIS A 770 -36.03 -14.05 39.40
CA HIS A 770 -37.34 -13.49 39.73
C HIS A 770 -37.47 -11.97 39.50
N GLN A 771 -36.46 -11.17 39.87
CA GLN A 771 -36.48 -9.71 39.62
C GLN A 771 -36.36 -9.40 38.13
N LYS A 772 -35.68 -10.25 37.37
CA LYS A 772 -35.58 -10.16 35.90
C LYS A 772 -36.96 -10.30 35.24
N ALA A 773 -37.79 -11.22 35.74
CA ALA A 773 -39.16 -11.44 35.25
C ALA A 773 -40.14 -10.33 35.64
N GLN A 774 -39.92 -9.66 36.78
CA GLN A 774 -40.76 -8.55 37.25
C GLN A 774 -40.43 -7.23 36.54
N ILE A 775 -39.14 -6.93 36.33
CA ILE A 775 -38.66 -5.79 35.53
C ILE A 775 -39.05 -5.92 34.04
N LEU A 776 -39.17 -7.15 33.53
CA LEU A 776 -39.69 -7.41 32.18
C LEU A 776 -41.21 -7.17 32.05
N ARG A 777 -41.97 -7.20 33.16
CA ARG A 777 -43.43 -6.95 33.18
C ARG A 777 -43.80 -5.48 33.37
N GLU A 778 -42.95 -4.68 34.02
CA GLU A 778 -43.23 -3.25 34.32
C GLU A 778 -42.81 -2.26 33.22
N GLY A 779 -42.32 -2.74 32.07
CA GLY A 779 -42.07 -1.90 30.89
C GLY A 779 -40.73 -1.17 30.90
N ASP A 780 -39.84 -1.58 29.97
CA ASP A 780 -38.80 -0.87 29.21
C ASP A 780 -37.98 0.33 29.75
N HIS A 781 -38.10 0.76 31.00
CA HIS A 781 -37.44 1.98 31.51
C HIS A 781 -35.89 1.89 31.61
N LYS A 782 -35.33 0.67 31.64
CA LYS A 782 -33.87 0.42 31.59
C LYS A 782 -33.34 0.20 30.17
N LEU A 783 -34.21 -0.09 29.20
CA LEU A 783 -33.85 -0.21 27.78
C LEU A 783 -33.82 1.17 27.12
N SER A 784 -34.71 2.09 27.51
CA SER A 784 -34.69 3.49 27.06
C SER A 784 -33.37 4.21 27.35
N LEU A 785 -32.69 3.86 28.44
CA LEU A 785 -31.37 4.41 28.83
C LEU A 785 -30.20 3.97 27.91
N ARG A 786 -30.38 2.94 27.08
CA ARG A 786 -29.33 2.40 26.19
C ARG A 786 -29.20 3.15 24.88
N TRP A 787 -30.29 3.74 24.39
CA TRP A 787 -30.35 4.31 23.06
C TRP A 787 -29.86 5.77 23.03
N PRO A 788 -29.16 6.19 21.96
CA PRO A 788 -28.78 7.59 21.80
C PRO A 788 -29.96 8.54 21.63
N MET A 789 -31.09 8.05 21.10
CA MET A 789 -32.33 8.79 20.85
C MET A 789 -33.53 7.84 20.79
N SER A 790 -34.74 8.39 20.87
CA SER A 790 -35.99 7.63 20.68
C SER A 790 -36.05 6.99 19.28
N ASN A 791 -36.53 5.74 19.20
CA ASN A 791 -36.67 4.96 17.97
C ASN A 791 -35.40 4.94 17.10
N PHE A 792 -34.22 4.87 17.74
CA PHE A 792 -32.93 5.02 17.06
C PHE A 792 -32.72 4.07 15.87
N LYS A 793 -33.18 2.81 15.98
CA LYS A 793 -33.06 1.83 14.92
C LYS A 793 -33.87 2.24 13.67
N ASP A 794 -35.09 2.71 13.87
CA ASP A 794 -35.98 3.11 12.79
C ASP A 794 -35.48 4.40 12.13
N LYS A 795 -35.04 5.37 12.93
CA LYS A 795 -34.39 6.61 12.44
C LYS A 795 -33.13 6.33 11.61
N ILE A 796 -32.31 5.34 11.99
CA ILE A 796 -31.18 4.90 11.18
C ILE A 796 -31.66 4.36 9.83
N GLN A 797 -32.67 3.48 9.82
CA GLN A 797 -33.20 2.88 8.59
C GLN A 797 -33.80 3.93 7.66
N GLU A 798 -34.61 4.84 8.20
CA GLU A 798 -35.17 5.98 7.47
C GLU A 798 -34.06 6.85 6.86
N SER A 799 -33.04 7.21 7.65
CA SER A 799 -31.90 7.97 7.17
C SER A 799 -31.20 7.25 6.01
N ILE A 800 -30.95 5.94 6.14
CA ILE A 800 -30.29 5.12 5.11
C ILE A 800 -31.10 5.03 3.82
N GLN A 801 -32.43 4.90 3.91
CA GLN A 801 -33.32 4.81 2.74
C GLN A 801 -33.26 6.07 1.86
N ASN A 802 -33.00 7.23 2.48
CA ASN A 802 -32.92 8.52 1.79
C ASN A 802 -31.54 8.81 1.17
N ILE A 803 -30.53 7.96 1.40
CA ILE A 803 -29.18 8.19 0.89
C ILE A 803 -29.10 7.89 -0.61
N ILE A 804 -28.54 8.84 -1.36
CA ILE A 804 -28.02 8.63 -2.71
C ILE A 804 -26.49 8.54 -2.64
N PRO A 805 -25.89 7.35 -2.85
CA PRO A 805 -24.44 7.23 -2.82
C PRO A 805 -23.74 8.09 -3.88
N SER A 806 -22.83 8.94 -3.46
CA SER A 806 -22.03 9.77 -4.36
C SER A 806 -20.87 8.97 -4.92
N HIS A 807 -20.79 8.79 -6.24
CA HIS A 807 -19.66 8.12 -6.88
C HIS A 807 -18.64 9.11 -7.45
N HIS A 808 -17.36 8.86 -7.17
CA HIS A 808 -16.29 9.62 -7.81
C HIS A 808 -16.21 9.31 -9.30
N VAL A 809 -16.49 10.32 -10.13
CA VAL A 809 -16.27 10.32 -11.57
C VAL A 809 -14.82 10.66 -11.88
N SER A 810 -14.17 9.85 -12.72
CA SER A 810 -12.81 10.14 -13.19
C SER A 810 -12.82 10.66 -14.62
N HIS A 811 -12.51 11.95 -14.80
CA HIS A 811 -12.27 12.55 -16.11
C HIS A 811 -10.83 12.36 -16.59
N LYS A 812 -10.15 11.30 -16.12
CA LYS A 812 -8.76 11.06 -16.48
C LYS A 812 -8.68 10.56 -17.92
N VAL A 813 -8.18 11.42 -18.80
CA VAL A 813 -8.02 11.14 -20.25
C VAL A 813 -6.73 10.39 -20.61
N THR A 814 -5.90 10.07 -19.61
CA THR A 814 -4.61 9.38 -19.81
C THR A 814 -4.65 7.95 -19.28
N GLY A 815 -4.11 7.02 -20.06
CA GLY A 815 -4.05 5.60 -19.72
C GLY A 815 -3.21 4.83 -20.73
N GLU A 816 -3.36 3.51 -20.71
CA GLU A 816 -2.87 2.63 -21.77
C GLU A 816 -3.55 2.99 -23.09
N LEU A 817 -2.77 3.20 -24.16
CA LEU A 817 -3.29 3.60 -25.48
C LEU A 817 -3.89 2.41 -26.24
N HIS A 818 -3.25 1.26 -26.13
CA HIS A 818 -3.58 -0.01 -26.77
C HIS A 818 -3.01 -1.15 -25.93
N GLN A 819 -3.53 -2.37 -26.11
CA GLN A 819 -2.99 -3.57 -25.45
C GLN A 819 -1.51 -3.81 -25.85
N GLU A 820 -0.73 -4.43 -24.96
CA GLU A 820 0.71 -4.66 -25.18
C GLU A 820 1.01 -5.70 -26.28
N THR A 821 0.07 -6.60 -26.58
CA THR A 821 0.27 -7.69 -27.54
C THR A 821 0.00 -7.20 -28.96
N VAL A 822 1.05 -7.21 -29.80
CA VAL A 822 0.94 -6.93 -31.24
C VAL A 822 0.66 -8.23 -31.99
N ARG A 823 -0.36 -8.23 -32.85
CA ARG A 823 -0.81 -9.39 -33.63
C ARG A 823 -0.77 -9.10 -35.13
N THR A 824 -0.79 -10.15 -35.94
CA THR A 824 -0.90 -10.01 -37.40
C THR A 824 -2.34 -9.71 -37.82
N LYS A 825 -2.55 -9.31 -39.09
CA LYS A 825 -3.88 -8.91 -39.59
C LYS A 825 -4.84 -10.10 -39.62
N GLU A 826 -4.34 -11.29 -39.93
CA GLU A 826 -5.09 -12.54 -40.09
C GLU A 826 -5.80 -12.95 -38.81
N PHE A 827 -5.20 -12.65 -37.65
CA PHE A 827 -5.81 -12.90 -36.34
C PHE A 827 -7.21 -12.25 -36.20
N TYR A 828 -7.44 -11.14 -36.91
CA TYR A 828 -8.67 -10.36 -36.82
C TYR A 828 -9.71 -10.66 -37.91
N TYR A 829 -9.39 -11.52 -38.89
CA TYR A 829 -10.28 -11.80 -40.02
C TYR A 829 -11.59 -12.43 -39.58
N GLN A 830 -11.57 -13.36 -38.63
CA GLN A 830 -12.79 -13.97 -38.09
C GLN A 830 -13.66 -12.93 -37.38
N ALA A 831 -13.04 -12.02 -36.62
CA ALA A 831 -13.76 -10.99 -35.87
C ALA A 831 -14.48 -10.00 -36.79
N PHE A 832 -13.83 -9.54 -37.86
CA PHE A 832 -14.34 -8.41 -38.67
C PHE A 832 -14.86 -8.77 -40.07
N GLY A 833 -14.64 -10.00 -40.55
CA GLY A 833 -15.07 -10.45 -41.88
C GLY A 833 -13.99 -10.29 -42.94
N GLY A 834 -12.81 -10.85 -42.69
CA GLY A 834 -11.69 -10.81 -43.63
C GLY A 834 -10.94 -9.47 -43.66
N GLU A 835 -10.17 -9.26 -44.73
CA GLU A 835 -9.30 -8.09 -44.89
C GLU A 835 -10.09 -6.78 -45.00
N GLU A 836 -11.20 -6.77 -45.76
CA GLU A 836 -12.06 -5.60 -45.90
C GLU A 836 -12.66 -5.18 -44.55
N GLY A 837 -13.08 -6.15 -43.74
CA GLY A 837 -13.54 -5.92 -42.38
C GLY A 837 -12.48 -5.29 -41.47
N VAL A 838 -11.23 -5.74 -41.58
CA VAL A 838 -10.09 -5.16 -40.83
C VAL A 838 -9.82 -3.71 -41.29
N LYS A 839 -9.85 -3.42 -42.60
CA LYS A 839 -9.71 -2.06 -43.14
C LYS A 839 -10.79 -1.12 -42.57
N LYS A 840 -12.05 -1.57 -42.55
CA LYS A 840 -13.17 -0.84 -41.91
C LYS A 840 -12.94 -0.65 -40.41
N ALA A 841 -12.50 -1.69 -39.70
CA ALA A 841 -12.25 -1.63 -38.27
C ALA A 841 -11.15 -0.61 -37.90
N LEU A 842 -10.07 -0.53 -38.70
CA LEU A 842 -9.03 0.50 -38.57
C LEU A 842 -9.60 1.91 -38.84
N LYS A 843 -10.37 2.08 -39.93
CA LYS A 843 -11.01 3.37 -40.28
C LYS A 843 -11.91 3.89 -39.16
N PHE A 844 -12.64 3.00 -38.48
CA PHE A 844 -13.54 3.34 -37.37
C PHE A 844 -12.85 3.39 -36.01
N GLY A 845 -11.54 3.12 -35.94
CA GLY A 845 -10.79 3.13 -34.68
C GLY A 845 -11.15 1.99 -33.72
N LYS A 846 -11.73 0.87 -34.21
CA LYS A 846 -12.00 -0.33 -33.39
C LYS A 846 -10.73 -1.07 -32.96
N ILE A 847 -9.68 -0.94 -33.77
CA ILE A 847 -8.32 -1.48 -33.60
C ILE A 847 -7.31 -0.43 -34.08
N ARG A 848 -6.03 -0.57 -33.74
CA ARG A 848 -4.96 0.37 -34.14
C ARG A 848 -3.82 -0.37 -34.84
N GLU A 849 -3.16 0.32 -35.77
CA GLU A 849 -1.94 -0.16 -36.43
C GLU A 849 -0.72 0.42 -35.72
N ILE A 850 0.17 -0.45 -35.25
CA ILE A 850 1.38 -0.10 -34.49
C ILE A 850 2.51 -1.06 -34.87
N ASN A 851 3.66 -0.50 -35.24
CA ASN A 851 4.85 -1.27 -35.63
C ASN A 851 4.54 -2.38 -36.67
N GLN A 852 3.81 -2.02 -37.74
CA GLN A 852 3.39 -2.94 -38.82
C GLN A 852 2.46 -4.09 -38.39
N GLY A 853 1.99 -4.10 -37.14
CA GLY A 853 1.00 -5.05 -36.64
C GLY A 853 -0.26 -4.34 -36.16
N ILE A 854 -1.23 -5.13 -35.71
CA ILE A 854 -2.51 -4.65 -35.18
C ILE A 854 -2.57 -4.89 -33.67
N VAL A 855 -3.16 -3.93 -32.96
CA VAL A 855 -3.40 -3.96 -31.52
C VAL A 855 -4.84 -3.60 -31.19
N ASP A 856 -5.36 -4.21 -30.12
CA ASP A 856 -6.63 -3.81 -29.54
C ASP A 856 -6.51 -2.47 -28.80
N ASN A 857 -7.61 -1.72 -28.75
CA ASN A 857 -7.65 -0.46 -28.02
C ASN A 857 -7.35 -0.64 -26.52
N GLY A 858 -6.81 0.43 -25.92
CA GLY A 858 -6.70 0.55 -24.47
C GLY A 858 -8.03 0.96 -23.86
N ALA A 859 -7.98 1.82 -22.84
CA ALA A 859 -9.21 2.26 -22.17
C ALA A 859 -10.08 3.16 -23.06
N MET A 860 -11.39 2.86 -23.11
CA MET A 860 -12.40 3.83 -23.56
C MET A 860 -12.59 4.85 -22.43
N VAL A 861 -12.34 6.12 -22.72
CA VAL A 861 -12.30 7.20 -21.72
C VAL A 861 -13.63 7.92 -21.65
N ARG A 862 -14.17 8.24 -22.84
CA ARG A 862 -15.30 9.13 -23.03
C ARG A 862 -16.19 8.54 -24.12
N VAL A 863 -17.50 8.69 -23.97
CA VAL A 863 -18.48 8.38 -25.01
C VAL A 863 -19.34 9.61 -25.22
N ASP A 864 -19.32 10.14 -26.43
CA ASP A 864 -20.17 11.29 -26.80
C ASP A 864 -21.53 10.77 -27.25
N ILE A 865 -22.60 11.30 -26.67
CA ILE A 865 -23.98 10.92 -26.97
C ILE A 865 -24.60 11.98 -27.87
N PHE A 866 -25.24 11.53 -28.93
CA PHE A 866 -25.98 12.33 -29.89
C PHE A 866 -27.44 11.89 -29.95
N LYS A 867 -28.32 12.78 -30.38
CA LYS A 867 -29.74 12.51 -30.64
C LYS A 867 -30.08 12.94 -32.06
N SER A 868 -30.77 12.10 -32.83
CA SER A 868 -31.22 12.50 -34.17
C SER A 868 -32.39 13.48 -34.07
N LYS A 869 -32.37 14.52 -34.89
CA LYS A 869 -33.41 15.57 -34.91
C LYS A 869 -34.75 15.05 -35.43
N ASP A 870 -34.72 14.11 -36.38
CA ASP A 870 -35.88 13.54 -37.06
C ASP A 870 -36.65 12.50 -36.22
N LYS A 871 -35.92 11.53 -35.67
CA LYS A 871 -36.45 10.32 -35.02
C LYS A 871 -36.29 10.34 -33.51
N GLY A 872 -35.57 11.32 -32.97
CA GLY A 872 -35.28 11.43 -31.55
C GLY A 872 -34.43 10.27 -30.98
N LYS A 873 -33.74 9.48 -31.82
CA LYS A 873 -32.98 8.30 -31.40
C LYS A 873 -31.58 8.67 -30.91
N PHE A 874 -31.08 7.94 -29.91
CA PHE A 874 -29.74 8.19 -29.36
C PHE A 874 -28.63 7.35 -30.02
N TYR A 875 -27.45 7.97 -30.17
CA TYR A 875 -26.27 7.39 -30.81
C TYR A 875 -25.03 7.64 -29.95
N ALA A 876 -24.09 6.69 -29.96
CA ALA A 876 -22.88 6.75 -29.14
C ALA A 876 -21.62 6.73 -30.00
N VAL A 877 -20.75 7.72 -29.78
CA VAL A 877 -19.43 7.84 -30.39
C VAL A 877 -18.36 7.53 -29.34
N PRO A 878 -17.68 6.37 -29.41
CA PRO A 878 -16.67 5.97 -28.44
C PRO A 878 -15.34 6.70 -28.69
N ILE A 879 -14.69 7.12 -27.61
CA ILE A 879 -13.41 7.84 -27.66
C ILE A 879 -12.42 7.17 -26.71
N TYR A 880 -11.33 6.68 -27.30
CA TYR A 880 -10.29 5.94 -26.60
C TYR A 880 -9.13 6.84 -26.21
N THR A 881 -8.31 6.37 -25.27
CA THR A 881 -7.03 7.01 -24.89
C THR A 881 -6.13 7.30 -26.10
N TYR A 882 -6.14 6.42 -27.11
CA TYR A 882 -5.39 6.61 -28.36
C TYR A 882 -5.83 7.87 -29.12
N ASP A 883 -7.14 8.12 -29.23
CA ASP A 883 -7.69 9.27 -29.95
C ASP A 883 -7.26 10.59 -29.30
N PHE A 884 -7.23 10.65 -27.95
CA PHE A 884 -6.67 11.78 -27.20
C PHE A 884 -5.18 11.99 -27.49
N ALA A 885 -4.41 10.91 -27.62
CA ALA A 885 -2.97 11.00 -27.87
C ALA A 885 -2.66 11.59 -29.25
N ILE A 886 -3.45 11.26 -30.26
CA ILE A 886 -3.29 11.78 -31.63
C ILE A 886 -4.05 13.09 -31.88
N GLY A 887 -4.99 13.48 -31.02
CA GLY A 887 -5.78 14.72 -31.17
C GLY A 887 -6.93 14.64 -32.16
N LYS A 888 -7.29 13.43 -32.62
CA LYS A 888 -8.32 13.24 -33.65
C LYS A 888 -9.65 12.87 -33.02
N LEU A 889 -10.58 13.82 -32.94
CA LEU A 889 -11.92 13.61 -32.41
C LEU A 889 -12.73 12.64 -33.30
N PRO A 890 -13.08 11.43 -32.82
CA PRO A 890 -13.93 10.51 -33.59
C PRO A 890 -15.31 11.13 -33.83
N ASN A 891 -15.88 10.94 -35.03
CA ASN A 891 -17.21 11.47 -35.36
C ASN A 891 -18.21 10.41 -35.86
N LYS A 892 -17.89 9.13 -35.70
CA LYS A 892 -18.73 8.03 -36.19
C LYS A 892 -19.33 7.24 -35.03
N ALA A 893 -20.65 7.09 -35.03
CA ALA A 893 -21.41 6.37 -34.03
C ALA A 893 -21.48 4.87 -34.31
N ILE A 894 -21.57 4.10 -33.24
CA ILE A 894 -21.55 2.63 -33.30
C ILE A 894 -22.77 2.11 -34.08
N VAL A 895 -22.50 1.26 -35.06
CA VAL A 895 -23.52 0.45 -35.76
C VAL A 895 -23.26 -1.03 -35.49
N GLN A 896 -24.31 -1.76 -35.09
CA GLN A 896 -24.25 -3.18 -34.73
C GLN A 896 -24.43 -4.08 -35.97
N GLY A 897 -23.68 -5.20 -35.97
CA GLY A 897 -23.87 -6.32 -36.88
C GLY A 897 -22.92 -6.34 -38.08
N LYS A 898 -23.15 -7.33 -38.93
CA LYS A 898 -22.40 -7.58 -40.17
C LYS A 898 -23.36 -7.57 -41.36
N LYS A 899 -22.89 -7.18 -42.54
CA LYS A 899 -23.56 -7.34 -43.84
C LYS A 899 -22.62 -8.18 -44.71
N ASN A 900 -23.11 -9.30 -45.24
CA ASN A 900 -22.30 -10.27 -46.01
C ASN A 900 -21.03 -10.72 -45.28
N GLY A 901 -21.13 -10.98 -43.97
CA GLY A 901 -19.97 -11.39 -43.14
C GLY A 901 -19.00 -10.28 -42.73
N ILE A 902 -19.11 -9.08 -43.31
CA ILE A 902 -18.25 -7.91 -43.06
C ILE A 902 -18.95 -6.95 -42.09
N ILE A 903 -18.20 -6.30 -41.19
CA ILE A 903 -18.79 -5.30 -40.27
C ILE A 903 -19.49 -4.16 -41.02
N LYS A 904 -20.64 -3.72 -40.49
CA LYS A 904 -21.36 -2.55 -41.03
C LYS A 904 -20.58 -1.26 -40.84
N ASP A 905 -20.81 -0.30 -41.73
CA ASP A 905 -20.24 1.03 -41.62
C ASP A 905 -20.82 1.79 -40.43
N TRP A 906 -19.95 2.48 -39.70
CA TRP A 906 -20.36 3.35 -38.61
C TRP A 906 -20.92 4.67 -39.15
N LEU A 907 -21.96 5.17 -38.48
CA LEU A 907 -22.78 6.29 -38.92
C LEU A 907 -22.09 7.62 -38.60
N GLU A 908 -22.01 8.54 -39.56
CA GLU A 908 -21.39 9.84 -39.37
C GLU A 908 -22.33 10.80 -38.63
N MET A 909 -21.84 11.51 -37.60
CA MET A 909 -22.62 12.52 -36.87
C MET A 909 -22.50 13.86 -37.59
N ASP A 910 -23.39 14.07 -38.56
CA ASP A 910 -23.56 15.31 -39.32
C ASP A 910 -24.57 16.27 -38.66
N GLU A 911 -25.03 17.27 -39.40
CA GLU A 911 -25.98 18.29 -38.95
C GLU A 911 -27.36 17.74 -38.55
N ASN A 912 -27.71 16.51 -38.94
CA ASN A 912 -28.96 15.86 -38.55
C ASN A 912 -28.95 15.33 -37.11
N TYR A 913 -27.78 15.36 -36.45
CA TYR A 913 -27.59 14.88 -35.09
C TYR A 913 -27.19 16.02 -34.16
N GLU A 914 -27.89 16.12 -33.04
CA GLU A 914 -27.58 17.07 -31.98
C GLU A 914 -26.71 16.39 -30.92
N PHE A 915 -25.62 17.04 -30.51
CA PHE A 915 -24.82 16.57 -29.38
C PHE A 915 -25.55 16.80 -28.06
N CYS A 916 -25.68 15.76 -27.23
CA CYS A 916 -26.34 15.87 -25.93
C CYS A 916 -25.34 16.09 -24.79
N PHE A 917 -24.43 15.13 -24.59
CA PHE A 917 -23.45 15.15 -23.49
C PHE A 917 -22.36 14.08 -23.68
N SER A 918 -21.30 14.17 -22.89
CA SER A 918 -20.25 13.14 -22.82
C SER A 918 -20.35 12.32 -21.53
N LEU A 919 -20.25 11.00 -21.64
CA LEU A 919 -20.20 10.06 -20.53
C LEU A 919 -18.77 9.60 -20.25
N PHE A 920 -18.39 9.67 -18.97
CA PHE A 920 -17.19 9.11 -18.37
C PHE A 920 -17.59 8.04 -17.37
N LYS A 921 -16.70 7.09 -17.11
CA LYS A 921 -16.95 6.03 -16.14
C LYS A 921 -17.39 6.59 -14.78
N ASN A 922 -18.47 6.02 -14.27
CA ASN A 922 -19.22 6.40 -13.07
C ASN A 922 -20.03 7.70 -13.15
N ASP A 923 -20.19 8.32 -14.33
CA ASP A 923 -21.17 9.40 -14.48
C ASP A 923 -22.57 8.90 -14.09
N CYS A 924 -23.33 9.74 -13.41
CA CYS A 924 -24.73 9.49 -13.11
C CYS A 924 -25.60 9.93 -14.30
N ILE A 925 -26.61 9.13 -14.61
CA ILE A 925 -27.57 9.41 -15.68
C ILE A 925 -28.99 9.20 -15.15
N LYS A 926 -29.95 9.93 -15.73
CA LYS A 926 -31.38 9.68 -15.62
C LYS A 926 -31.84 8.96 -16.88
N ILE A 927 -32.47 7.79 -16.72
CA ILE A 927 -32.78 6.88 -17.82
C ILE A 927 -34.20 6.32 -17.72
N GLN A 928 -34.88 6.25 -18.86
CA GLN A 928 -36.22 5.67 -18.97
C GLN A 928 -36.34 4.86 -20.26
N THR A 929 -36.70 3.59 -20.13
CA THR A 929 -37.05 2.73 -21.27
C THR A 929 -38.52 2.92 -21.64
N LYS A 930 -38.97 2.33 -22.76
CA LYS A 930 -40.37 2.46 -23.18
C LYS A 930 -41.37 1.82 -22.20
N GLU A 931 -40.94 0.75 -21.53
CA GLU A 931 -41.72 -0.08 -20.58
C GLU A 931 -41.83 0.55 -19.18
N MET A 932 -41.07 1.62 -18.92
CA MET A 932 -41.04 2.31 -17.63
C MET A 932 -41.98 3.51 -17.59
N GLN A 933 -42.61 3.74 -16.45
CA GLN A 933 -43.49 4.90 -16.23
C GLN A 933 -42.68 6.15 -15.90
N GLU A 934 -41.69 6.03 -15.01
CA GLU A 934 -40.79 7.10 -14.59
C GLU A 934 -39.34 6.82 -14.94
N ALA A 935 -38.52 7.87 -14.92
CA ALA A 935 -37.09 7.76 -15.20
C ALA A 935 -36.30 7.54 -13.90
N VAL A 936 -35.43 6.52 -13.90
CA VAL A 936 -34.61 6.15 -12.75
C VAL A 936 -33.18 6.67 -12.89
N LEU A 937 -32.47 6.77 -11.77
CA LEU A 937 -31.05 7.14 -11.78
C LEU A 937 -30.15 5.90 -11.88
N ALA A 938 -29.10 6.00 -12.70
CA ALA A 938 -28.16 4.91 -12.92
C ALA A 938 -26.71 5.42 -13.00
N ILE A 939 -25.75 4.56 -12.66
CA ILE A 939 -24.32 4.84 -12.80
C ILE A 939 -23.80 4.17 -14.08
N TYR A 940 -23.29 4.97 -15.01
CA TYR A 940 -22.67 4.48 -16.24
C TYR A 940 -21.33 3.78 -15.96
N LYS A 941 -21.14 2.58 -16.51
CA LYS A 941 -19.90 1.80 -16.35
C LYS A 941 -19.06 1.70 -17.60
N SER A 942 -19.67 1.27 -18.70
CA SER A 942 -18.97 1.03 -19.95
C SER A 942 -19.92 1.09 -21.15
N THR A 943 -19.35 1.20 -22.35
CA THR A 943 -20.08 1.06 -23.62
C THR A 943 -19.46 -0.08 -24.40
N ASN A 944 -20.30 -0.98 -24.89
CA ASN A 944 -19.91 -2.08 -25.75
C ASN A 944 -20.02 -1.66 -27.23
N SER A 945 -18.88 -1.39 -27.86
CA SER A 945 -18.82 -0.96 -29.26
C SER A 945 -19.12 -2.07 -30.29
N ALA A 946 -19.22 -3.34 -29.87
CA ALA A 946 -19.66 -4.42 -30.74
C ALA A 946 -21.19 -4.55 -30.76
N LYS A 947 -21.84 -4.32 -29.61
CA LYS A 947 -23.30 -4.48 -29.44
C LYS A 947 -24.08 -3.16 -29.49
N ALA A 948 -23.42 -2.00 -29.48
CA ALA A 948 -24.06 -0.68 -29.37
C ALA A 948 -24.90 -0.51 -28.09
N THR A 949 -24.45 -1.13 -26.99
CA THR A 949 -25.14 -1.12 -25.70
C THR A 949 -24.27 -0.50 -24.61
N ILE A 950 -24.91 -0.01 -23.55
CA ILE A 950 -24.23 0.49 -22.34
C ILE A 950 -24.45 -0.46 -21.17
N GLU A 951 -23.46 -0.51 -20.29
CA GLU A 951 -23.49 -1.21 -19.02
C GLU A 951 -23.79 -0.21 -17.90
N LEU A 952 -24.79 -0.53 -17.08
CA LEU A 952 -25.30 0.33 -16.01
C LEU A 952 -25.29 -0.40 -14.68
N GLU A 953 -25.07 0.35 -13.61
CA GLU A 953 -25.14 -0.14 -12.24
C GLU A 953 -26.11 0.71 -11.44
N HIS A 954 -26.88 0.08 -10.56
CA HIS A 954 -27.77 0.77 -9.65
C HIS A 954 -26.97 1.60 -8.61
N LEU A 955 -27.50 2.75 -8.20
CA LEU A 955 -26.85 3.68 -7.26
C LEU A 955 -26.53 3.03 -5.90
N SER A 956 -27.49 2.28 -5.35
CA SER A 956 -27.38 1.75 -3.98
C SER A 956 -26.80 0.33 -3.93
N LYS A 957 -26.86 -0.41 -5.04
CA LYS A 957 -26.57 -1.86 -5.15
C LYS A 957 -27.39 -2.78 -4.23
N TYR A 958 -28.36 -2.26 -3.48
CA TYR A 958 -28.97 -2.98 -2.36
C TYR A 958 -30.40 -3.44 -2.64
N ALA A 959 -31.30 -2.48 -2.88
CA ALA A 959 -32.71 -2.73 -3.10
C ALA A 959 -33.22 -1.78 -4.17
N LEU A 960 -34.13 -2.29 -4.99
CA LEU A 960 -34.87 -1.54 -6.00
C LEU A 960 -36.10 -0.98 -5.29
N LYS A 961 -36.32 0.31 -5.41
CA LYS A 961 -37.33 1.06 -4.65
C LYS A 961 -38.71 1.02 -5.28
N ASN A 962 -38.78 0.72 -6.57
CA ASN A 962 -40.01 0.76 -7.36
C ASN A 962 -39.92 -0.21 -8.56
N GLU A 963 -41.07 -0.47 -9.18
CA GLU A 963 -41.20 -1.38 -10.33
C GLU A 963 -40.32 -0.97 -11.52
N ASP A 964 -40.08 0.31 -11.72
CA ASP A 964 -39.24 0.80 -12.83
C ASP A 964 -37.76 0.50 -12.60
N GLU A 965 -37.27 0.56 -11.36
CA GLU A 965 -35.95 0.08 -10.99
C GLU A 965 -35.83 -1.44 -11.17
N GLU A 966 -36.88 -2.22 -10.85
CA GLU A 966 -36.95 -3.67 -11.07
C GLU A 966 -36.92 -4.05 -12.55
N LYS A 967 -37.61 -3.30 -13.42
CA LYS A 967 -37.49 -3.47 -14.88
C LYS A 967 -36.12 -3.09 -15.41
N MET A 968 -35.43 -2.17 -14.73
CA MET A 968 -34.16 -1.65 -15.20
C MET A 968 -32.97 -2.52 -14.80
N PHE A 969 -32.97 -3.08 -13.59
CA PHE A 969 -31.82 -3.79 -13.03
C PHE A 969 -32.18 -5.21 -12.65
N THR A 970 -31.26 -6.14 -12.90
CA THR A 970 -31.41 -7.54 -12.53
C THR A 970 -30.24 -7.97 -11.64
N ASP A 971 -30.47 -8.97 -10.79
CA ASP A 971 -29.40 -9.61 -10.01
C ASP A 971 -28.65 -10.62 -10.89
N THR A 972 -27.44 -10.28 -11.32
CA THR A 972 -26.68 -11.11 -12.28
C THR A 972 -25.66 -12.04 -11.62
N ASP A 973 -25.43 -11.96 -10.31
CA ASP A 973 -24.37 -12.73 -9.62
C ASP A 973 -24.90 -13.45 -8.36
N LYS A 974 -25.45 -14.66 -8.55
CA LYS A 974 -26.01 -15.49 -7.46
C LYS A 974 -24.95 -16.09 -6.52
N GLU A 975 -23.66 -16.08 -6.91
CA GLU A 975 -22.58 -16.76 -6.15
C GLU A 975 -21.62 -15.80 -5.43
N LYS A 976 -21.53 -14.52 -5.82
CA LYS A 976 -20.62 -13.53 -5.21
C LYS A 976 -21.22 -12.13 -5.09
N ASN A 977 -21.97 -11.91 -4.01
CA ASN A 977 -22.58 -10.64 -3.60
C ASN A 977 -23.58 -10.08 -4.64
N LYS A 978 -24.83 -9.86 -4.22
CA LYS A 978 -25.88 -9.26 -5.06
C LYS A 978 -25.38 -7.98 -5.70
N THR A 979 -25.37 -7.92 -7.03
CA THR A 979 -24.96 -6.72 -7.76
C THR A 979 -26.06 -6.35 -8.76
N MET A 980 -26.86 -5.35 -8.40
CA MET A 980 -27.94 -4.84 -9.26
C MET A 980 -27.36 -4.11 -10.47
N THR A 981 -27.31 -4.79 -11.61
CA THR A 981 -26.72 -4.27 -12.85
C THR A 981 -27.62 -4.49 -14.05
N ARG A 982 -27.35 -3.74 -15.11
CA ARG A 982 -27.86 -3.99 -16.45
C ARG A 982 -26.66 -4.08 -17.38
N GLU A 983 -26.23 -5.31 -17.67
CA GLU A 983 -25.03 -5.56 -18.47
C GLU A 983 -25.15 -5.07 -19.91
N SER A 984 -26.37 -5.00 -20.43
CA SER A 984 -26.63 -4.61 -21.81
C SER A 984 -27.93 -3.82 -21.92
N CYS A 985 -27.80 -2.49 -22.08
CA CYS A 985 -28.91 -1.58 -22.35
C CYS A 985 -28.75 -0.94 -23.73
N GLY A 986 -29.73 -1.14 -24.62
CA GLY A 986 -29.76 -0.44 -25.91
C GLY A 986 -30.17 1.02 -25.72
N ILE A 987 -29.45 1.95 -26.36
CA ILE A 987 -29.68 3.39 -26.14
C ILE A 987 -30.64 4.03 -27.13
N GLN A 988 -30.80 3.48 -28.34
CA GLN A 988 -31.56 4.13 -29.42
C GLN A 988 -33.03 4.37 -29.09
N GLY A 989 -33.64 3.47 -28.31
CA GLY A 989 -35.07 3.48 -28.00
C GLY A 989 -35.45 4.10 -26.66
N LEU A 990 -34.51 4.74 -25.96
CA LEU A 990 -34.77 5.34 -24.65
C LEU A 990 -35.67 6.57 -24.77
N LYS A 991 -36.66 6.69 -23.86
CA LYS A 991 -37.53 7.88 -23.74
C LYS A 991 -36.77 9.05 -23.11
N VAL A 992 -36.08 8.76 -22.00
CA VAL A 992 -35.23 9.72 -21.29
C VAL A 992 -33.82 9.16 -21.25
N PHE A 993 -32.86 9.98 -21.65
CA PHE A 993 -31.43 9.69 -21.46
C PHE A 993 -30.70 11.01 -21.24
N GLN A 994 -30.45 11.33 -19.97
CA GLN A 994 -29.90 12.61 -19.55
C GLN A 994 -28.74 12.39 -18.59
N LYS A 995 -27.71 13.21 -18.68
CA LYS A 995 -26.61 13.22 -17.72
C LYS A 995 -27.00 14.03 -16.48
N VAL A 996 -26.65 13.51 -15.31
CA VAL A 996 -26.91 14.14 -14.01
C VAL A 996 -25.59 14.29 -13.26
N LYS A 997 -25.44 15.37 -12.49
CA LYS A 997 -24.28 15.56 -11.61
C LYS A 997 -24.68 15.25 -10.18
N LEU A 998 -23.90 14.41 -9.48
CA LEU A 998 -24.05 14.24 -8.04
C LEU A 998 -23.04 15.12 -7.30
N SER A 999 -23.50 15.79 -6.24
CA SER A 999 -22.60 16.49 -5.30
C SER A 999 -21.75 15.47 -4.53
N VAL A 1000 -20.73 15.93 -3.82
CA VAL A 1000 -19.89 15.04 -2.98
C VAL A 1000 -20.72 14.39 -1.86
N LEU A 1001 -21.80 15.06 -1.45
CA LEU A 1001 -22.73 14.61 -0.42
C LEU A 1001 -23.86 13.71 -0.97
N GLY A 1002 -23.99 13.59 -2.30
CA GLY A 1002 -25.01 12.75 -2.94
C GLY A 1002 -26.23 13.51 -3.46
N GLU A 1003 -26.22 14.85 -3.41
CA GLU A 1003 -27.35 15.64 -3.92
C GLU A 1003 -27.37 15.63 -5.44
N VAL A 1004 -28.56 15.51 -6.01
CA VAL A 1004 -28.79 15.57 -7.45
C VAL A 1004 -28.75 17.01 -7.91
N LEU A 1005 -27.78 17.32 -8.77
CA LEU A 1005 -27.58 18.64 -9.38
C LEU A 1005 -27.85 18.57 -10.88
N GLU A 1006 -28.47 19.62 -11.40
CA GLU A 1006 -28.74 19.75 -12.83
C GLU A 1006 -27.43 19.81 -13.64
N HIS A 1007 -27.40 19.09 -14.77
CA HIS A 1007 -26.28 19.17 -15.69
C HIS A 1007 -26.55 20.23 -16.75
N LYS A 1008 -25.94 21.41 -16.59
CA LYS A 1008 -26.05 22.48 -17.59
C LYS A 1008 -25.58 22.00 -18.98
N PRO A 1009 -26.29 22.35 -20.07
CA PRO A 1009 -25.86 22.05 -21.43
C PRO A 1009 -24.43 22.52 -21.69
N ARG A 1010 -23.67 21.74 -22.46
CA ARG A 1010 -22.29 22.07 -22.84
C ARG A 1010 -22.04 21.69 -24.28
N ASN A 1011 -21.22 22.48 -24.96
CA ASN A 1011 -20.74 22.14 -26.29
C ASN A 1011 -19.86 20.89 -26.25
N ARG A 1012 -19.84 20.16 -27.37
CA ARG A 1012 -19.00 18.98 -27.55
C ARG A 1012 -17.53 19.36 -27.37
N GLN A 1013 -16.87 18.74 -26.40
CA GLN A 1013 -15.48 19.07 -26.06
C GLN A 1013 -14.50 18.43 -27.04
N ASN A 1014 -13.55 19.22 -27.54
CA ASN A 1014 -12.45 18.71 -28.35
C ASN A 1014 -11.53 17.76 -27.53
N ILE A 1015 -10.65 17.02 -28.20
CA ILE A 1015 -9.67 16.15 -27.56
C ILE A 1015 -8.25 16.60 -27.88
N ALA A 1016 -7.53 17.02 -26.85
CA ALA A 1016 -6.10 17.29 -26.95
C ALA A 1016 -5.44 17.04 -25.60
N LEU A 1017 -4.25 16.46 -25.63
CA LEU A 1017 -3.33 16.42 -24.51
C LEU A 1017 -2.31 17.54 -24.69
N LYS A 1018 -1.67 17.98 -23.59
CA LYS A 1018 -0.51 18.89 -23.67
C LYS A 1018 0.62 18.37 -24.57
N THR A 1019 0.64 17.06 -24.81
CA THR A 1019 1.65 16.36 -25.62
C THR A 1019 1.14 15.99 -27.02
N THR A 1020 -0.10 16.31 -27.35
CA THR A 1020 -0.63 16.09 -28.70
C THR A 1020 0.18 16.94 -29.68
N PRO A 1021 0.64 16.40 -30.82
CA PRO A 1021 1.37 17.21 -31.78
C PRO A 1021 0.48 18.34 -32.29
N LYS A 1022 1.02 19.56 -32.40
CA LYS A 1022 0.24 20.76 -32.78
C LYS A 1022 -0.25 20.75 -34.23
N HIS A 1023 0.20 19.77 -35.03
CA HIS A 1023 -0.07 19.64 -36.46
C HIS A 1023 -0.40 18.18 -36.80
N VAL A 1024 -1.55 17.67 -36.34
CA VAL A 1024 -2.09 16.35 -36.76
C VAL A 1024 -3.45 16.52 -37.39
#